data_AF-A0A553JJ22-F1
#
_entry.id   AF-A0A553JJ22-F1
#
_cell.length_a   1.000
_cell.length_b   1.000
_cell.length_c   1.000
_cell.angle_alpha   90.00
_cell.angle_beta   90.00
_cell.angle_gamma   90.00
#
_symmetry.space_group_name_H-M   'P 1'
#
loop_
_entity.id
_entity.type
_entity.pdbx_description
1 polymer ?
#
loop_
_entity_poly.entity_id
_entity_poly.type
_entity_poly.pdbx_seq_one_letter_code
_entity_poly.pdbx_strand_id
1 'polypeptide(L)'
;MKRWKHKVALGVLFCLGAIANVNAAGDKYNSIPEMGKSAKESMADYQGTVERTGVRSLQDYIVQEDELFDFLFQNHPVFKYHEEGNLIGDYHISDRGEEYLDTGGSQAYSKRVGRPSAIQYRLGAKSTLDFPNNFVGPEKCGECHALQYEKWQRSRHANVVRFPSEITDKEVPNGDLNAKLYGSDASMLPDGIRADDVYAIIGTPRTKYGFLDNYLVRGTYHIRDGLLSEGTGKMVAGGNQFSRGWAEWLTPEMAKKINKSIPEFPTKLEDFGPSASHQWGMTSYGAKYEKEMLFQPGSSYCEMCHTYKFDFKSKDEFFDALGDAKKLQDHTISKGIACEECHGAGGHLDGGTGGMESNCERCHQRFFFVDELADTEKGQEKMEYAFGVYFKSACPSCGTEGSQMFASAHYEKGMRCTTCHDPHEVTDGDFLSGFSKPLLKKDCKDCHEAQTLITDNTDTHNKQTCQSCHMPNMGSCENFAAIQFPDMAGFDAVRRSHMWKIDIHPERKTLNPPEGQPRDSSVKGWTVAKNEEDHNYLDLMWSCARTAISDKDVVDNKGCHSPFQSELETGLHYDDQMEIYGEVMKWQKPIKEVHADVVVALERIDKLLEVTKLSTEDKTQVLMLAEKAQETVNLIQKDGSWGVHGFRYSQKRLDAAQTYVTQAQNILDGSGYSAKAN
;
A
#
# COMPACT_ATOMS: atom_id res chain seq x y z
N MET A 1 -17.29 37.89 14.34
CA MET A 1 -18.71 37.52 14.60
C MET A 1 -19.63 38.71 14.34
N LYS A 2 -20.75 38.47 13.63
CA LYS A 2 -21.80 39.42 13.18
C LYS A 2 -21.48 40.24 11.91
N ARG A 3 -21.52 39.59 10.73
CA ARG A 3 -22.01 40.25 9.50
C ARG A 3 -22.51 39.34 8.37
N TRP A 4 -22.48 38.01 8.52
CA TRP A 4 -22.97 37.11 7.47
C TRP A 4 -24.41 36.58 7.65
N LYS A 5 -25.06 36.84 8.79
CA LYS A 5 -26.37 36.21 9.11
C LYS A 5 -27.63 36.93 8.62
N HIS A 6 -27.58 37.94 7.75
CA HIS A 6 -28.78 38.71 7.37
C HIS A 6 -28.98 38.86 5.85
N LYS A 7 -29.24 37.74 5.15
CA LYS A 7 -30.01 37.70 3.89
C LYS A 7 -30.84 36.42 3.71
N VAL A 8 -31.30 35.78 4.79
CA VAL A 8 -32.25 34.67 4.71
C VAL A 8 -33.35 34.88 5.73
N ALA A 9 -34.34 35.71 5.37
CA ALA A 9 -35.57 35.86 6.12
C ALA A 9 -36.70 36.33 5.18
N LEU A 10 -36.94 35.61 4.08
CA LEU A 10 -38.21 35.60 3.34
C LEU A 10 -38.07 34.59 2.18
N GLY A 11 -38.44 33.35 2.46
CA GLY A 11 -38.38 32.27 1.48
C GLY A 11 -38.56 30.85 2.05
N VAL A 12 -39.10 30.70 3.27
CA VAL A 12 -39.50 29.41 3.82
C VAL A 12 -41.01 29.38 3.86
N LEU A 13 -41.63 29.00 2.74
CA LEU A 13 -43.00 28.48 2.59
C LEU A 13 -43.36 28.48 1.09
N PHE A 14 -42.89 27.50 0.35
CA PHE A 14 -43.73 26.82 -0.64
C PHE A 14 -43.23 25.38 -0.83
N CYS A 15 -44.11 24.48 -0.44
CA CYS A 15 -43.98 23.04 -0.42
C CYS A 15 -43.87 22.42 -1.81
N LEU A 16 -43.24 21.24 -1.83
CA LEU A 16 -43.73 20.02 -2.49
C LEU A 16 -44.13 20.18 -3.97
N GLY A 17 -43.12 20.18 -4.85
CA GLY A 17 -43.27 19.83 -6.26
C GLY A 17 -42.44 18.58 -6.53
N ALA A 18 -43.10 17.45 -6.78
CA ALA A 18 -42.46 16.22 -7.20
C ALA A 18 -41.66 16.44 -8.49
N ILE A 19 -40.34 16.42 -8.40
CA ILE A 19 -39.47 16.10 -9.54
C ILE A 19 -39.14 14.62 -9.40
N ALA A 20 -39.99 13.80 -10.02
CA ALA A 20 -39.67 12.41 -10.28
C ALA A 20 -38.54 12.39 -11.32
N ASN A 21 -37.28 12.39 -10.86
CA ASN A 21 -36.17 12.01 -11.70
C ASN A 21 -36.16 10.49 -11.80
N VAL A 22 -36.38 10.01 -13.02
CA VAL A 22 -36.22 8.62 -13.42
C VAL A 22 -34.71 8.32 -13.37
N ASN A 23 -34.19 7.98 -12.18
CA ASN A 23 -32.84 7.46 -12.04
C ASN A 23 -32.85 5.99 -12.51
N ALA A 24 -32.49 5.80 -13.77
CA ALA A 24 -32.06 4.51 -14.28
C ALA A 24 -30.64 4.23 -13.75
N ALA A 25 -30.59 3.42 -12.69
CA ALA A 25 -29.43 2.75 -12.10
C ALA A 25 -28.43 3.62 -11.29
N GLY A 26 -28.61 3.60 -9.96
CA GLY A 26 -27.69 4.10 -8.92
C GLY A 26 -28.19 3.71 -7.52
N ASP A 27 -27.95 2.48 -7.07
CA ASP A 27 -28.61 1.88 -5.89
C ASP A 27 -28.06 2.30 -4.50
N LYS A 28 -27.48 3.50 -4.30
CA LYS A 28 -26.99 3.89 -2.96
C LYS A 28 -27.02 5.37 -2.56
N TYR A 29 -26.76 6.31 -3.48
CA TYR A 29 -26.65 7.73 -3.14
C TYR A 29 -27.82 8.55 -3.68
N ASN A 30 -28.11 9.67 -3.03
CA ASN A 30 -29.28 10.50 -3.29
C ASN A 30 -28.95 11.98 -3.50
N SER A 31 -27.67 12.31 -3.70
CA SER A 31 -27.21 13.65 -4.06
C SER A 31 -27.77 14.74 -3.12
N ILE A 32 -27.70 14.50 -1.81
CA ILE A 32 -28.10 15.46 -0.77
C ILE A 32 -26.85 16.23 -0.30
N PRO A 33 -26.86 17.58 -0.36
CA PRO A 33 -25.73 18.41 0.05
C PRO A 33 -25.75 18.60 1.58
N GLU A 34 -25.48 17.52 2.31
CA GLU A 34 -25.42 17.54 3.77
C GLU A 34 -24.27 16.68 4.28
N MET A 35 -23.65 17.12 5.38
CA MET A 35 -22.64 16.30 6.06
C MET A 35 -23.20 14.94 6.47
N GLY A 36 -22.31 13.95 6.51
CA GLY A 36 -22.58 12.57 6.83
C GLY A 36 -23.09 12.37 8.26
N LYS A 37 -23.68 11.20 8.48
CA LYS A 37 -24.34 10.84 9.74
C LYS A 37 -23.38 10.94 10.94
N SER A 38 -22.19 10.34 10.83
CA SER A 38 -21.21 10.29 11.93
C SER A 38 -20.66 11.68 12.29
N ALA A 39 -20.54 12.59 11.32
CA ALA A 39 -20.19 13.99 11.58
C ALA A 39 -21.32 14.71 12.33
N LYS A 40 -22.57 14.58 11.86
CA LYS A 40 -23.75 15.15 12.54
C LYS A 40 -23.92 14.64 13.96
N GLU A 41 -23.69 13.35 14.19
CA GLU A 41 -23.70 12.77 15.54
C GLU A 41 -22.60 13.37 16.42
N SER A 42 -21.39 13.54 15.89
CA SER A 42 -20.27 14.19 16.61
C SER A 42 -20.54 15.67 16.90
N MET A 43 -21.31 16.37 16.08
CA MET A 43 -21.75 17.75 16.32
C MET A 43 -22.86 17.83 17.37
N ALA A 44 -23.82 16.89 17.32
CA ALA A 44 -24.95 16.85 18.25
C ALA A 44 -24.54 16.41 19.67
N ASP A 45 -23.61 15.47 19.77
CA ASP A 45 -23.02 15.00 21.04
C ASP A 45 -21.51 15.24 21.04
N TYR A 46 -21.13 16.51 21.07
CA TYR A 46 -19.74 16.94 21.04
C TYR A 46 -19.03 16.64 22.37
N GLN A 47 -18.00 15.80 22.29
CA GLN A 47 -17.12 15.34 23.37
C GLN A 47 -15.64 15.67 23.09
N GLY A 48 -15.38 16.67 22.24
CA GLY A 48 -14.03 17.18 21.98
C GLY A 48 -13.38 17.79 23.22
N THR A 49 -12.07 18.01 23.17
CA THR A 49 -11.29 18.45 24.34
C THR A 49 -10.73 19.86 24.21
N VAL A 50 -10.86 20.52 23.06
CA VAL A 50 -10.21 21.81 22.82
C VAL A 50 -10.76 22.91 23.72
N GLU A 51 -12.07 22.97 23.94
CA GLU A 51 -12.69 23.99 24.81
C GLU A 51 -12.31 23.78 26.28
N ARG A 52 -12.19 22.51 26.71
CA ARG A 52 -11.91 22.15 28.11
C ARG A 52 -10.42 22.26 28.47
N THR A 53 -9.55 21.88 27.54
CA THR A 53 -8.12 21.66 27.84
C THR A 53 -7.18 22.44 26.92
N GLY A 54 -7.69 23.10 25.89
CA GLY A 54 -6.87 23.70 24.83
C GLY A 54 -6.24 22.68 23.87
N VAL A 55 -6.45 21.37 24.10
CA VAL A 55 -5.88 20.29 23.28
C VAL A 55 -6.96 19.78 22.33
N ARG A 56 -6.69 19.79 21.02
CA ARG A 56 -7.56 19.15 20.02
C ARG A 56 -7.42 17.63 20.07
N SER A 57 -8.54 16.94 19.97
CA SER A 57 -8.71 15.49 19.90
C SER A 57 -9.52 15.10 18.66
N LEU A 58 -9.87 13.82 18.52
CA LEU A 58 -10.53 13.26 17.34
C LEU A 58 -11.79 14.03 16.91
N GLN A 59 -12.75 14.23 17.82
CA GLN A 59 -14.02 14.91 17.47
C GLN A 59 -13.84 16.40 17.18
N ASP A 60 -12.81 17.03 17.75
CA ASP A 60 -12.49 18.44 17.45
C ASP A 60 -12.16 18.63 15.96
N TYR A 61 -11.51 17.65 15.34
CA TYR A 61 -11.26 17.67 13.90
C TYR A 61 -12.52 17.38 13.09
N ILE A 62 -13.40 16.50 13.55
CA ILE A 62 -14.64 16.18 12.81
C ILE A 62 -15.53 17.43 12.72
N VAL A 63 -15.75 18.12 13.84
CA VAL A 63 -16.62 19.30 13.89
C VAL A 63 -15.99 20.52 13.21
N GLN A 64 -14.66 20.59 13.08
CA GLN A 64 -13.98 21.69 12.41
C GLN A 64 -14.36 21.84 10.92
N GLU A 65 -14.82 20.79 10.25
CA GLU A 65 -15.18 20.85 8.83
C GLU A 65 -16.54 21.48 8.54
N ASP A 66 -17.38 21.72 9.55
CA ASP A 66 -18.76 22.21 9.36
C ASP A 66 -18.81 23.50 8.53
N GLU A 67 -18.01 24.50 8.90
CA GLU A 67 -17.94 25.77 8.17
C GLU A 67 -17.40 25.62 6.75
N LEU A 68 -16.53 24.63 6.51
CA LEU A 68 -16.02 24.35 5.16
C LEU A 68 -17.13 23.74 4.29
N PHE A 69 -17.88 22.77 4.79
CA PHE A 69 -18.97 22.18 4.04
C PHE A 69 -20.09 23.18 3.77
N ASP A 70 -20.46 24.01 4.74
CA ASP A 70 -21.41 25.12 4.54
C ASP A 70 -20.99 26.03 3.37
N PHE A 71 -19.70 26.37 3.29
CA PHE A 71 -19.15 27.14 2.18
C PHE A 71 -19.22 26.35 0.86
N LEU A 72 -18.75 25.10 0.85
CA LEU A 72 -18.67 24.29 -0.35
C LEU A 72 -20.04 24.01 -0.96
N PHE A 73 -21.06 23.73 -0.16
CA PHE A 73 -22.44 23.52 -0.63
C PHE A 73 -23.01 24.74 -1.35
N GLN A 74 -22.56 25.95 -1.01
CA GLN A 74 -23.02 27.20 -1.61
C GLN A 74 -22.20 27.63 -2.83
N ASN A 75 -20.94 27.19 -2.95
CA ASN A 75 -19.99 27.79 -3.89
C ASN A 75 -19.37 26.78 -4.88
N HIS A 76 -19.33 25.49 -4.56
CA HIS A 76 -18.66 24.52 -5.43
C HIS A 76 -19.47 24.26 -6.72
N PRO A 77 -18.83 24.24 -7.91
CA PRO A 77 -19.52 24.06 -9.19
C PRO A 77 -20.42 22.82 -9.30
N VAL A 78 -20.06 21.71 -8.65
CA VAL A 78 -20.85 20.46 -8.67
C VAL A 78 -22.34 20.67 -8.36
N PHE A 79 -22.66 21.54 -7.39
CA PHE A 79 -24.04 21.74 -6.96
C PHE A 79 -24.83 22.51 -8.02
N LYS A 80 -24.18 23.45 -8.71
CA LYS A 80 -24.75 24.12 -9.88
C LYS A 80 -24.99 23.13 -11.03
N TYR A 81 -24.02 22.26 -11.35
CA TYR A 81 -24.23 21.21 -12.36
C TYR A 81 -25.40 20.29 -11.99
N HIS A 82 -25.56 19.95 -10.72
CA HIS A 82 -26.69 19.15 -10.24
C HIS A 82 -28.03 19.88 -10.39
N GLU A 83 -28.13 21.13 -9.93
CA GLU A 83 -29.33 21.96 -10.02
C GLU A 83 -29.78 22.20 -11.47
N GLU A 84 -28.82 22.33 -12.39
CA GLU A 84 -29.08 22.53 -13.82
C GLU A 84 -29.35 21.22 -14.58
N GLY A 85 -29.30 20.06 -13.92
CA GLY A 85 -29.50 18.74 -14.55
C GLY A 85 -28.35 18.30 -15.46
N ASN A 86 -27.16 18.91 -15.29
CA ASN A 86 -25.95 18.64 -16.06
C ASN A 86 -24.94 17.73 -15.34
N LEU A 87 -25.29 17.20 -14.16
CA LEU A 87 -24.51 16.20 -13.46
C LEU A 87 -24.91 14.78 -13.92
N ILE A 88 -23.94 13.97 -14.33
CA ILE A 88 -24.11 12.54 -14.65
C ILE A 88 -23.50 11.70 -13.53
N GLY A 89 -24.37 11.00 -12.80
CA GLY A 89 -24.04 10.20 -11.62
C GLY A 89 -24.34 10.93 -10.32
N ASP A 90 -24.61 10.19 -9.25
CA ASP A 90 -24.96 10.74 -7.94
C ASP A 90 -23.71 11.08 -7.11
N TYR A 91 -23.75 12.17 -6.35
CA TYR A 91 -22.66 12.45 -5.41
C TYR A 91 -22.98 11.92 -4.00
N HIS A 92 -21.92 11.56 -3.28
CA HIS A 92 -21.94 11.21 -1.87
C HIS A 92 -20.99 12.10 -1.10
N ILE A 93 -21.49 12.77 -0.06
CA ILE A 93 -20.66 13.61 0.80
C ILE A 93 -19.79 12.72 1.67
N SER A 94 -18.46 12.88 1.55
CA SER A 94 -17.48 12.16 2.35
C SER A 94 -16.64 13.14 3.17
N ASP A 95 -16.96 13.20 4.46
CA ASP A 95 -16.36 14.08 5.46
C ASP A 95 -15.47 13.29 6.45
N ARG A 96 -14.82 13.99 7.38
CA ARG A 96 -14.04 13.34 8.46
C ARG A 96 -14.88 12.42 9.34
N GLY A 97 -16.18 12.66 9.49
CA GLY A 97 -17.06 11.78 10.25
C GLY A 97 -17.06 10.38 9.63
N GLU A 98 -17.31 10.30 8.33
CA GLU A 98 -17.25 9.02 7.60
C GLU A 98 -15.82 8.48 7.53
N GLU A 99 -14.86 9.29 7.08
CA GLU A 99 -13.50 8.81 6.86
C GLU A 99 -12.83 8.37 8.16
N TYR A 100 -13.03 9.07 9.27
CA TYR A 100 -12.34 8.73 10.53
C TYR A 100 -13.11 7.71 11.37
N LEU A 101 -14.45 7.72 11.34
CA LEU A 101 -15.26 6.86 12.23
C LEU A 101 -15.92 5.67 11.54
N ASP A 102 -16.11 5.69 10.22
CA ASP A 102 -16.85 4.64 9.51
C ASP A 102 -15.94 3.69 8.71
N THR A 103 -14.71 4.11 8.41
CA THR A 103 -13.73 3.29 7.69
C THR A 103 -12.93 2.39 8.65
N GLY A 104 -12.21 1.39 8.10
CA GLY A 104 -11.31 0.57 8.91
C GLY A 104 -11.95 -0.37 9.94
N GLY A 105 -13.26 -0.62 9.85
CA GLY A 105 -14.00 -1.36 10.90
C GLY A 105 -14.18 -0.55 12.19
N SER A 106 -14.00 0.77 12.13
CA SER A 106 -14.02 1.67 13.29
C SER A 106 -15.33 1.65 14.07
N GLN A 107 -16.49 1.56 13.39
CA GLN A 107 -17.80 1.44 14.05
C GLN A 107 -17.93 0.17 14.90
N ALA A 108 -17.49 -0.97 14.35
CA ALA A 108 -17.55 -2.26 15.04
C ALA A 108 -16.64 -2.25 16.29
N TYR A 109 -15.41 -1.79 16.13
CA TYR A 109 -14.49 -1.63 17.26
C TYR A 109 -15.02 -0.63 18.31
N SER A 110 -15.51 0.53 17.88
CA SER A 110 -16.06 1.56 18.75
C SER A 110 -17.21 1.05 19.60
N LYS A 111 -18.10 0.23 19.02
CA LYS A 111 -19.19 -0.43 19.73
C LYS A 111 -18.68 -1.40 20.81
N ARG A 112 -17.62 -2.16 20.52
CA ARG A 112 -17.01 -3.10 21.49
C ARG A 112 -16.37 -2.37 22.68
N VAL A 113 -15.69 -1.25 22.42
CA VAL A 113 -14.97 -0.52 23.48
C VAL A 113 -15.77 0.63 24.12
N GLY A 114 -16.98 0.90 23.63
CA GLY A 114 -17.87 1.93 24.17
C GLY A 114 -17.38 3.37 23.97
N ARG A 115 -16.54 3.64 22.96
CA ARG A 115 -16.03 4.98 22.62
C ARG A 115 -15.69 5.13 21.13
N PRO A 116 -15.83 6.33 20.54
CA PRO A 116 -15.39 6.58 19.17
C PRO A 116 -13.90 6.27 18.99
N SER A 117 -13.57 5.52 17.94
CA SER A 117 -12.21 5.06 17.67
C SER A 117 -11.93 5.16 16.18
N ALA A 118 -10.90 5.92 15.80
CA ALA A 118 -10.47 6.02 14.40
C ALA A 118 -9.34 5.03 14.12
N ILE A 119 -9.67 3.88 13.52
CA ILE A 119 -8.70 2.78 13.32
C ILE A 119 -7.77 3.06 12.13
N GLN A 120 -8.29 3.71 11.10
CA GLN A 120 -7.62 3.82 9.81
C GLN A 120 -7.04 5.22 9.57
N TYR A 121 -7.91 6.24 9.54
CA TYR A 121 -7.53 7.61 9.21
C TYR A 121 -7.71 8.52 10.44
N ARG A 122 -6.66 9.26 10.82
CA ARG A 122 -6.70 10.27 11.89
C ARG A 122 -5.50 11.21 11.84
N LEU A 123 -5.72 12.51 12.05
CA LEU A 123 -4.64 13.49 12.09
C LEU A 123 -3.92 13.42 13.44
N GLY A 124 -2.60 13.29 13.40
CA GLY A 124 -1.72 13.43 14.57
C GLY A 124 -1.18 14.85 14.78
N ALA A 125 -1.57 15.81 13.92
CA ALA A 125 -1.03 17.16 13.85
C ALA A 125 -2.10 18.17 13.39
N LYS A 126 -1.70 19.45 13.28
CA LYS A 126 -2.55 20.53 12.78
C LYS A 126 -3.14 20.22 11.39
N SER A 127 -4.42 20.54 11.22
CA SER A 127 -5.11 20.41 9.95
C SER A 127 -4.75 21.56 9.00
N THR A 128 -5.00 21.39 7.69
CA THR A 128 -5.10 22.48 6.70
C THR A 128 -6.08 23.59 7.10
N LEU A 129 -7.03 23.31 8.00
CA LEU A 129 -8.04 24.25 8.49
C LEU A 129 -7.63 25.00 9.78
N ASP A 130 -6.39 24.84 10.23
CA ASP A 130 -5.87 25.58 11.39
C ASP A 130 -5.16 26.88 10.97
N PHE A 131 -5.75 28.03 11.35
CA PHE A 131 -5.23 29.37 11.07
C PHE A 131 -5.19 30.27 12.34
N PRO A 132 -4.14 31.07 12.53
CA PRO A 132 -2.84 30.90 11.89
C PRO A 132 -2.18 29.57 12.31
N ASN A 133 -1.21 29.10 11.54
CA ASN A 133 -0.35 27.98 11.92
C ASN A 133 1.12 28.43 11.97
N ASN A 134 1.96 27.57 12.56
CA ASN A 134 3.39 27.84 12.76
C ASN A 134 4.25 27.11 11.72
N PHE A 135 3.70 26.75 10.56
CA PHE A 135 4.52 26.19 9.50
C PHE A 135 5.44 27.29 8.94
N VAL A 136 6.71 26.98 8.73
CA VAL A 136 7.70 27.90 8.17
C VAL A 136 8.14 27.50 6.76
N GLY A 137 7.75 26.31 6.31
CA GLY A 137 8.10 25.76 5.02
C GLY A 137 9.42 24.99 5.05
N PRO A 138 9.55 23.91 4.25
CA PRO A 138 10.71 23.04 4.28
C PRO A 138 12.01 23.76 3.85
N GLU A 139 11.92 24.79 3.01
CA GLU A 139 13.05 25.62 2.59
C GLU A 139 13.74 26.25 3.81
N LYS A 140 12.96 26.71 4.80
CA LYS A 140 13.49 27.28 6.05
C LYS A 140 14.18 26.25 6.92
N CYS A 141 13.69 25.01 6.93
CA CYS A 141 14.42 23.91 7.57
C CYS A 141 15.76 23.65 6.83
N GLY A 142 15.76 23.72 5.51
CA GLY A 142 16.93 23.51 4.65
C GLY A 142 18.05 24.54 4.82
N GLU A 143 17.75 25.76 5.27
CA GLU A 143 18.75 26.78 5.59
C GLU A 143 19.77 26.29 6.64
N CYS A 144 19.34 25.45 7.60
CA CYS A 144 20.22 24.86 8.61
C CYS A 144 20.53 23.37 8.36
N HIS A 145 19.59 22.62 7.77
CA HIS A 145 19.65 21.16 7.59
C HIS A 145 19.77 20.79 6.11
N ALA A 146 20.75 21.38 5.43
CA ALA A 146 20.92 21.26 3.98
C ALA A 146 21.00 19.80 3.50
N LEU A 147 21.72 18.92 4.23
CA LEU A 147 21.85 17.51 3.82
C LEU A 147 20.50 16.77 3.79
N GLN A 148 19.68 16.96 4.82
CA GLN A 148 18.36 16.33 4.92
C GLN A 148 17.42 16.92 3.87
N TYR A 149 17.45 18.24 3.67
CA TYR A 149 16.66 18.91 2.64
C TYR A 149 17.01 18.39 1.24
N GLU A 150 18.29 18.26 0.91
CA GLU A 150 18.76 17.75 -0.39
C GLU A 150 18.30 16.30 -0.68
N LYS A 151 18.26 15.46 0.35
CA LYS A 151 17.72 14.09 0.26
C LYS A 151 16.21 14.09 0.09
N TRP A 152 15.52 14.89 0.91
CA TRP A 152 14.07 14.96 0.94
C TRP A 152 13.48 15.56 -0.34
N GLN A 153 14.04 16.66 -0.86
CA GLN A 153 13.47 17.41 -1.99
C GLN A 153 13.39 16.59 -3.28
N ARG A 154 14.32 15.63 -3.48
CA ARG A 154 14.29 14.70 -4.63
C ARG A 154 13.38 13.50 -4.42
N SER A 155 12.79 13.35 -3.24
CA SER A 155 11.95 12.21 -2.90
C SER A 155 10.50 12.37 -3.36
N ARG A 156 9.76 11.27 -3.46
CA ARG A 156 8.31 11.34 -3.70
C ARG A 156 7.54 11.92 -2.52
N HIS A 157 8.09 11.96 -1.31
CA HIS A 157 7.47 12.68 -0.20
C HIS A 157 7.34 14.18 -0.52
N ALA A 158 8.42 14.81 -1.02
CA ALA A 158 8.38 16.20 -1.44
C ALA A 158 7.50 16.43 -2.68
N ASN A 159 7.50 15.49 -3.62
CA ASN A 159 6.92 15.67 -4.96
C ASN A 159 5.52 15.05 -5.15
N VAL A 160 4.86 14.56 -4.09
CA VAL A 160 3.52 13.94 -4.24
C VAL A 160 2.39 14.97 -4.42
N VAL A 161 2.59 16.22 -3.98
CA VAL A 161 1.67 17.34 -4.19
C VAL A 161 2.42 18.41 -4.95
N ARG A 162 2.01 18.69 -6.18
CA ARG A 162 2.70 19.64 -7.07
C ARG A 162 1.71 20.53 -7.78
N PHE A 163 2.07 21.78 -7.98
CA PHE A 163 1.26 22.69 -8.76
C PHE A 163 1.34 22.35 -10.25
N PRO A 164 0.30 22.67 -11.04
CA PRO A 164 0.34 22.51 -12.48
C PRO A 164 1.58 23.13 -13.14
N SER A 165 2.05 24.28 -12.64
CA SER A 165 3.24 24.98 -13.16
C SER A 165 4.58 24.27 -12.91
N GLU A 166 4.59 23.24 -12.05
CA GLU A 166 5.80 22.47 -11.70
C GLU A 166 5.95 21.21 -12.56
N ILE A 167 4.91 20.85 -13.31
CA ILE A 167 4.94 19.71 -14.21
C ILE A 167 5.68 20.11 -15.48
N THR A 168 6.70 19.34 -15.85
CA THR A 168 7.61 19.67 -16.97
C THR A 168 7.45 18.71 -18.14
N ASP A 169 8.15 19.01 -19.25
CA ASP A 169 8.26 18.16 -20.43
C ASP A 169 8.88 16.78 -20.15
N LYS A 170 9.53 16.61 -19.00
CA LYS A 170 10.02 15.32 -18.51
C LYS A 170 8.91 14.37 -18.05
N GLU A 171 7.73 14.89 -17.74
CA GLU A 171 6.59 14.11 -17.26
C GLU A 171 5.48 13.98 -18.29
N VAL A 172 5.21 15.07 -19.01
CA VAL A 172 4.13 15.15 -20.00
C VAL A 172 4.63 15.89 -21.25
N PRO A 173 4.22 15.50 -22.46
CA PRO A 173 4.65 16.16 -23.69
C PRO A 173 4.45 17.69 -23.64
N ASN A 174 5.51 18.46 -23.90
CA ASN A 174 5.50 19.93 -23.93
C ASN A 174 5.04 20.62 -22.63
N GLY A 175 4.98 19.91 -21.49
CA GLY A 175 4.38 20.43 -20.26
C GLY A 175 2.86 20.56 -20.31
N ASP A 176 2.20 19.98 -21.32
CA ASP A 176 0.74 19.97 -21.44
C ASP A 176 0.13 18.82 -20.61
N LEU A 177 -0.54 19.20 -19.53
CA LEU A 177 -1.21 18.28 -18.59
C LEU A 177 -2.35 17.47 -19.23
N ASN A 178 -2.90 17.94 -20.36
CA ASN A 178 -3.94 17.26 -21.12
C ASN A 178 -3.37 16.48 -22.33
N ALA A 179 -2.05 16.48 -22.53
CA ALA A 179 -1.42 15.65 -23.55
C ALA A 179 -1.56 14.17 -23.23
N LYS A 180 -1.73 13.38 -24.28
CA LYS A 180 -1.88 11.93 -24.20
C LYS A 180 -0.56 11.26 -23.83
N LEU A 181 -0.62 10.29 -22.92
CA LEU A 181 0.57 9.63 -22.35
C LEU A 181 0.68 8.17 -22.79
N TYR A 182 1.92 7.69 -22.93
CA TYR A 182 2.26 6.27 -23.20
C TYR A 182 1.55 5.63 -24.41
N GLY A 183 1.13 6.43 -25.40
CA GLY A 183 0.39 5.94 -26.57
C GLY A 183 -1.06 5.56 -26.29
N SER A 184 -1.57 5.89 -25.10
CA SER A 184 -2.98 5.72 -24.69
C SER A 184 -3.81 6.98 -24.97
N ASP A 185 -5.13 6.88 -24.77
CA ASP A 185 -6.06 8.03 -24.80
C ASP A 185 -6.11 8.81 -23.48
N ALA A 186 -5.39 8.37 -22.44
CA ALA A 186 -5.38 9.04 -21.15
C ALA A 186 -4.34 10.16 -21.06
N SER A 187 -4.67 11.20 -20.32
CA SER A 187 -3.79 12.32 -19.96
C SER A 187 -3.70 12.46 -18.44
N MET A 188 -2.78 13.30 -17.94
CA MET A 188 -2.64 13.52 -16.49
C MET A 188 -3.91 14.14 -15.90
N LEU A 189 -4.45 15.17 -16.55
CA LEU A 189 -5.76 15.73 -16.25
C LEU A 189 -6.82 15.13 -17.18
N PRO A 190 -8.01 14.80 -16.67
CA PRO A 190 -9.08 14.25 -17.49
C PRO A 190 -9.72 15.33 -18.39
N ASP A 191 -10.61 14.90 -19.28
CA ASP A 191 -11.27 15.79 -20.23
C ASP A 191 -11.99 16.95 -19.52
N GLY A 192 -11.87 18.13 -20.14
CA GLY A 192 -12.51 19.37 -19.71
C GLY A 192 -12.01 19.96 -18.38
N ILE A 193 -10.96 19.39 -17.79
CA ILE A 193 -10.21 19.98 -16.67
C ILE A 193 -8.90 20.58 -17.20
N ARG A 194 -8.62 21.82 -16.80
CA ARG A 194 -7.43 22.59 -17.20
C ARG A 194 -6.55 22.93 -16.01
N ALA A 195 -5.35 23.45 -16.29
CA ALA A 195 -4.36 23.76 -15.26
C ALA A 195 -4.84 24.83 -14.27
N ASP A 196 -5.62 25.81 -14.73
CA ASP A 196 -6.20 26.89 -13.94
C ASP A 196 -7.39 26.45 -13.07
N ASP A 197 -8.04 25.34 -13.42
CA ASP A 197 -9.08 24.69 -12.62
C ASP A 197 -8.52 23.98 -11.37
N VAL A 198 -7.20 23.80 -11.29
CA VAL A 198 -6.56 22.83 -10.40
C VAL A 198 -5.63 23.56 -9.42
N TYR A 199 -5.85 23.33 -8.12
CA TYR A 199 -4.90 23.74 -7.10
C TYR A 199 -3.61 22.92 -7.19
N ALA A 200 -3.72 21.58 -7.18
CA ALA A 200 -2.57 20.70 -7.20
C ALA A 200 -2.86 19.35 -7.88
N ILE A 201 -1.83 18.82 -8.54
CA ILE A 201 -1.72 17.43 -8.98
C ILE A 201 -1.24 16.59 -7.80
N ILE A 202 -1.89 15.44 -7.62
CA ILE A 202 -1.57 14.46 -6.59
C ILE A 202 -1.00 13.20 -7.24
N GLY A 203 0.25 12.87 -6.93
CA GLY A 203 0.93 11.69 -7.43
C GLY A 203 2.21 11.99 -8.22
N THR A 204 2.79 10.92 -8.78
CA THR A 204 4.06 10.95 -9.51
C THR A 204 3.99 9.95 -10.67
N PRO A 205 4.92 9.98 -11.64
CA PRO A 205 4.90 9.06 -12.79
C PRO A 205 5.02 7.59 -12.39
N ARG A 206 5.30 7.30 -11.11
CA ARG A 206 5.47 5.94 -10.58
C ARG A 206 4.21 5.08 -10.66
N THR A 207 3.00 5.64 -10.55
CA THR A 207 1.79 4.80 -10.47
C THR A 207 0.59 5.48 -11.09
N LYS A 208 0.24 6.67 -10.62
CA LYS A 208 -1.03 7.32 -10.94
C LYS A 208 -1.00 8.80 -10.65
N TYR A 209 -1.94 9.52 -11.25
CA TYR A 209 -2.26 10.91 -10.93
C TYR A 209 -3.73 11.09 -10.59
N GLY A 210 -4.00 12.02 -9.70
CA GLY A 210 -5.30 12.67 -9.52
C GLY A 210 -5.10 14.17 -9.32
N PHE A 211 -6.16 14.90 -9.05
CA PHE A 211 -6.10 16.34 -8.84
C PHE A 211 -6.99 16.80 -7.68
N LEU A 212 -6.64 17.94 -7.10
CA LEU A 212 -7.52 18.77 -6.27
C LEU A 212 -7.90 20.00 -7.09
N ASP A 213 -9.18 20.27 -7.25
CA ASP A 213 -9.64 21.49 -7.91
C ASP A 213 -9.32 22.75 -7.10
N ASN A 214 -9.62 23.91 -7.66
CA ASN A 214 -9.39 25.22 -7.03
C ASN A 214 -10.27 25.50 -5.80
N TYR A 215 -11.24 24.65 -5.47
CA TYR A 215 -11.97 24.66 -4.19
C TYR A 215 -11.40 23.66 -3.17
N LEU A 216 -10.25 23.06 -3.50
CA LEU A 216 -9.59 22.00 -2.72
C LEU A 216 -10.45 20.74 -2.58
N VAL A 217 -11.41 20.54 -3.50
CA VAL A 217 -12.21 19.31 -3.56
C VAL A 217 -11.50 18.30 -4.45
N ARG A 218 -11.61 17.03 -4.06
CA ARG A 218 -11.02 15.92 -4.77
C ARG A 218 -11.68 15.76 -6.13
N GLY A 219 -10.86 15.77 -7.19
CA GLY A 219 -11.29 15.49 -8.55
C GLY A 219 -11.76 14.05 -8.74
N THR A 220 -13.05 13.81 -8.48
CA THR A 220 -13.74 12.52 -8.67
C THR A 220 -14.57 12.47 -9.96
N TYR A 221 -14.33 13.43 -10.85
CA TYR A 221 -15.12 13.68 -12.05
C TYR A 221 -14.25 14.14 -13.23
N HIS A 222 -14.87 14.20 -14.40
CA HIS A 222 -14.38 14.93 -15.58
C HIS A 222 -15.52 15.77 -16.18
N ILE A 223 -15.21 16.65 -17.13
CA ILE A 223 -16.22 17.42 -17.87
C ILE A 223 -16.31 16.91 -19.31
N ARG A 224 -17.50 16.45 -19.68
CA ARG A 224 -17.83 16.02 -21.04
C ARG A 224 -18.38 17.19 -21.84
N ASP A 225 -17.88 17.37 -23.05
CA ASP A 225 -18.35 18.37 -24.02
C ASP A 225 -18.34 19.82 -23.47
N GLY A 226 -17.35 20.16 -22.63
CA GLY A 226 -17.22 21.49 -22.02
C GLY A 226 -15.95 21.64 -21.20
N LEU A 227 -15.88 22.74 -20.44
CA LEU A 227 -14.78 23.09 -19.54
C LEU A 227 -15.32 23.45 -18.15
N LEU A 228 -14.59 23.05 -17.09
CA LEU A 228 -14.95 23.40 -15.70
C LEU A 228 -14.87 24.92 -15.47
N SER A 229 -13.79 25.56 -15.94
CA SER A 229 -13.57 27.01 -15.82
C SER A 229 -14.68 27.87 -16.43
N GLU A 230 -15.34 27.35 -17.47
CA GLU A 230 -16.45 28.03 -18.15
C GLU A 230 -17.83 27.63 -17.59
N GLY A 231 -17.89 26.59 -16.75
CA GLY A 231 -19.14 26.01 -16.27
C GLY A 231 -20.00 25.44 -17.40
N THR A 232 -19.37 24.90 -18.45
CA THR A 232 -20.04 24.36 -19.64
C THR A 232 -20.02 22.83 -19.66
N GLY A 233 -20.80 22.21 -20.55
CA GLY A 233 -20.85 20.77 -20.73
C GLY A 233 -21.56 20.03 -19.59
N LYS A 234 -21.13 18.79 -19.32
CA LYS A 234 -21.67 17.95 -18.26
C LYS A 234 -20.57 17.49 -17.32
N MET A 235 -20.80 17.60 -16.02
CA MET A 235 -19.92 16.99 -15.02
C MET A 235 -20.27 15.52 -14.89
N VAL A 236 -19.28 14.65 -15.01
CA VAL A 236 -19.50 13.20 -15.06
C VAL A 236 -18.68 12.51 -13.97
N ALA A 237 -19.35 11.69 -13.17
CA ALA A 237 -18.71 10.85 -12.16
C ALA A 237 -17.67 9.90 -12.79
N GLY A 238 -16.47 9.85 -12.23
CA GLY A 238 -15.40 8.94 -12.66
C GLY A 238 -14.60 9.43 -13.86
N GLY A 239 -13.81 8.54 -14.45
CA GLY A 239 -12.86 8.87 -15.53
C GLY A 239 -11.83 9.92 -15.09
N ASN A 240 -11.35 9.81 -13.85
CA ASN A 240 -10.73 10.91 -13.11
C ASN A 240 -9.31 10.61 -12.59
N GLN A 241 -8.85 9.35 -12.63
CA GLN A 241 -7.54 8.96 -12.14
C GLN A 241 -6.70 8.33 -13.25
N PHE A 242 -5.65 9.03 -13.68
CA PHE A 242 -4.67 8.49 -14.62
C PHE A 242 -3.97 7.28 -14.00
N SER A 243 -3.89 6.17 -14.75
CA SER A 243 -3.20 4.94 -14.36
C SER A 243 -2.05 4.67 -15.31
N ARG A 244 -0.81 4.72 -14.80
CA ARG A 244 0.36 4.40 -15.64
C ARG A 244 0.30 2.95 -16.10
N GLY A 245 -0.01 2.03 -15.19
CA GLY A 245 -0.01 0.61 -15.52
C GLY A 245 -1.00 0.26 -16.61
N TRP A 246 -2.16 0.91 -16.61
CA TRP A 246 -3.16 0.74 -17.64
C TRP A 246 -2.79 1.44 -18.95
N ALA A 247 -2.27 2.67 -18.88
CA ALA A 247 -1.87 3.43 -20.05
C ALA A 247 -0.67 2.81 -20.79
N GLU A 248 0.31 2.28 -20.05
CA GLU A 248 1.61 1.84 -20.59
C GLU A 248 1.66 0.35 -20.92
N TRP A 249 1.16 -0.52 -20.04
CA TRP A 249 1.39 -1.96 -20.16
C TRP A 249 0.15 -2.77 -20.48
N LEU A 250 -0.96 -2.50 -19.78
CA LEU A 250 -2.21 -3.20 -20.02
C LEU A 250 -2.87 -2.62 -21.28
N THR A 251 -2.27 -2.78 -22.45
CA THR A 251 -2.86 -2.38 -23.73
C THR A 251 -4.04 -3.30 -24.09
N PRO A 252 -4.89 -2.95 -25.08
CA PRO A 252 -5.93 -3.86 -25.57
C PRO A 252 -5.38 -5.23 -26.03
N GLU A 253 -4.17 -5.28 -26.57
CA GLU A 253 -3.50 -6.54 -26.95
C GLU A 253 -3.09 -7.35 -25.72
N MET A 254 -2.54 -6.70 -24.69
CA MET A 254 -2.17 -7.37 -23.44
C MET A 254 -3.43 -7.89 -22.72
N ALA A 255 -4.50 -7.09 -22.65
CA ALA A 255 -5.78 -7.52 -22.10
C ALA A 255 -6.32 -8.77 -22.82
N LYS A 256 -6.26 -8.82 -24.15
CA LYS A 256 -6.61 -10.03 -24.93
C LYS A 256 -5.67 -11.20 -24.68
N LYS A 257 -4.38 -10.96 -24.42
CA LYS A 257 -3.41 -12.01 -24.04
C LYS A 257 -3.81 -12.63 -22.70
N ILE A 258 -4.09 -11.80 -21.70
CA ILE A 258 -4.51 -12.25 -20.37
C ILE A 258 -5.85 -13.00 -20.46
N ASN A 259 -6.81 -12.45 -21.20
CA ASN A 259 -8.14 -13.05 -21.37
C ASN A 259 -8.11 -14.49 -21.92
N LYS A 260 -7.11 -14.84 -22.73
CA LYS A 260 -6.95 -16.22 -23.21
C LYS A 260 -6.69 -17.23 -22.09
N SER A 261 -6.02 -16.82 -21.02
CA SER A 261 -5.77 -17.65 -19.83
C SER A 261 -6.84 -17.44 -18.75
N ILE A 262 -7.44 -16.26 -18.69
CA ILE A 262 -8.44 -15.85 -17.70
C ILE A 262 -9.66 -15.27 -18.45
N PRO A 263 -10.64 -16.09 -18.88
CA PRO A 263 -11.74 -15.65 -19.74
C PRO A 263 -12.59 -14.49 -19.20
N GLU A 264 -12.59 -14.27 -17.89
CA GLU A 264 -13.28 -13.17 -17.19
C GLU A 264 -12.51 -11.85 -17.27
N PHE A 265 -11.24 -11.84 -17.69
CA PHE A 265 -10.43 -10.63 -17.74
C PHE A 265 -10.97 -9.63 -18.77
N PRO A 266 -11.20 -8.36 -18.42
CA PRO A 266 -11.85 -7.39 -19.30
C PRO A 266 -11.02 -7.08 -20.56
N THR A 267 -11.68 -6.98 -21.72
CA THR A 267 -11.00 -6.67 -23.00
C THR A 267 -11.53 -5.40 -23.68
N LYS A 268 -12.66 -4.88 -23.21
CA LYS A 268 -13.25 -3.61 -23.65
C LYS A 268 -13.45 -2.69 -22.45
N LEU A 269 -13.53 -1.38 -22.69
CA LEU A 269 -13.72 -0.37 -21.64
C LEU A 269 -14.96 -0.65 -20.77
N GLU A 270 -16.08 -1.03 -21.38
CA GLU A 270 -17.32 -1.38 -20.68
C GLU A 270 -17.20 -2.59 -19.74
N ASP A 271 -16.29 -3.53 -20.02
CA ASP A 271 -16.07 -4.74 -19.22
C ASP A 271 -15.32 -4.44 -17.90
N PHE A 272 -14.65 -3.29 -17.79
CA PHE A 272 -14.00 -2.87 -16.52
C PHE A 272 -15.01 -2.40 -15.47
N GLY A 273 -16.30 -2.41 -15.79
CA GLY A 273 -17.40 -2.19 -14.87
C GLY A 273 -17.28 -0.85 -14.13
N PRO A 274 -17.50 -0.81 -12.80
CA PRO A 274 -17.44 0.45 -12.04
C PRO A 274 -16.10 1.19 -12.10
N SER A 275 -14.99 0.48 -12.34
CA SER A 275 -13.65 1.10 -12.43
C SER A 275 -13.35 1.68 -13.81
N ALA A 276 -14.25 1.47 -14.78
CA ALA A 276 -14.09 1.89 -16.17
C ALA A 276 -13.99 3.42 -16.34
N SER A 277 -13.87 3.82 -17.60
CA SER A 277 -13.86 5.20 -18.09
C SER A 277 -14.23 5.19 -19.58
N HIS A 278 -14.37 6.37 -20.18
CA HIS A 278 -14.43 6.52 -21.63
C HIS A 278 -13.06 6.44 -22.32
N GLN A 279 -11.95 6.45 -21.58
CA GLN A 279 -10.59 6.43 -22.12
C GLN A 279 -9.75 5.30 -21.52
N TRP A 280 -9.02 4.59 -22.37
CA TRP A 280 -8.05 3.59 -21.94
C TRP A 280 -6.87 4.26 -21.22
N GLY A 281 -6.50 3.75 -20.04
CA GLY A 281 -5.47 4.36 -19.19
C GLY A 281 -5.99 5.30 -18.10
N MET A 282 -7.31 5.54 -18.04
CA MET A 282 -7.95 6.41 -17.05
C MET A 282 -8.96 5.62 -16.23
N THR A 283 -8.78 5.52 -14.93
CA THR A 283 -9.68 4.79 -14.00
C THR A 283 -10.69 5.72 -13.34
N SER A 284 -11.78 5.13 -12.83
CA SER A 284 -12.69 5.80 -11.89
C SER A 284 -12.31 5.48 -10.44
N TYR A 285 -11.89 6.49 -9.67
CA TYR A 285 -11.40 6.31 -8.29
C TYR A 285 -11.97 7.34 -7.32
N GLY A 286 -12.55 6.86 -6.21
CA GLY A 286 -13.48 7.67 -5.42
C GLY A 286 -14.76 7.97 -6.21
N ALA A 287 -15.03 7.17 -7.24
CA ALA A 287 -16.17 7.25 -8.11
C ALA A 287 -16.38 5.91 -8.81
N LYS A 288 -17.57 5.71 -9.35
CA LYS A 288 -17.93 4.69 -10.33
C LYS A 288 -18.40 5.42 -11.59
N TYR A 289 -17.83 5.07 -12.73
CA TYR A 289 -18.04 5.79 -13.99
C TYR A 289 -19.52 6.00 -14.32
N GLU A 290 -19.93 7.26 -14.51
CA GLU A 290 -21.32 7.71 -14.78
C GLU A 290 -22.38 7.31 -13.73
N LYS A 291 -21.97 6.76 -12.59
CA LYS A 291 -22.90 6.22 -11.57
C LYS A 291 -22.86 7.01 -10.28
N GLU A 292 -21.69 7.14 -9.69
CA GLU A 292 -21.54 7.81 -8.40
C GLU A 292 -20.15 8.38 -8.20
N MET A 293 -20.02 9.44 -7.40
CA MET A 293 -18.73 10.04 -7.05
C MET A 293 -18.73 10.55 -5.61
N LEU A 294 -17.56 10.55 -4.98
CA LEU A 294 -17.37 11.21 -3.70
C LEU A 294 -17.24 12.72 -3.91
N PHE A 295 -18.05 13.51 -3.21
CA PHE A 295 -17.76 14.90 -2.95
C PHE A 295 -16.95 14.97 -1.66
N GLN A 296 -15.64 15.16 -1.79
CA GLN A 296 -14.70 15.01 -0.69
C GLN A 296 -13.67 16.15 -0.72
N PRO A 297 -13.73 17.13 0.21
CA PRO A 297 -12.67 18.12 0.34
C PRO A 297 -11.37 17.45 0.78
N GLY A 298 -10.25 18.07 0.43
CA GLY A 298 -8.93 17.57 0.79
C GLY A 298 -8.72 17.43 2.31
N SER A 299 -9.44 18.20 3.12
CA SER A 299 -9.45 18.13 4.59
C SER A 299 -10.05 16.83 5.15
N SER A 300 -10.94 16.16 4.41
CA SER A 300 -11.58 14.92 4.87
C SER A 300 -10.60 13.75 4.85
N TYR A 301 -9.68 13.75 3.89
CA TYR A 301 -8.91 12.56 3.53
C TYR A 301 -7.49 12.86 3.04
N CYS A 302 -7.36 13.67 1.99
CA CYS A 302 -6.08 13.88 1.30
C CYS A 302 -5.01 14.45 2.23
N GLU A 303 -5.36 15.41 3.09
CA GLU A 303 -4.42 16.04 4.02
C GLU A 303 -3.84 15.06 5.05
N MET A 304 -4.38 13.85 5.17
CA MET A 304 -3.80 12.83 6.01
C MET A 304 -2.42 12.41 5.52
N CYS A 305 -2.26 12.24 4.21
CA CYS A 305 -1.12 11.56 3.60
C CYS A 305 -0.52 12.27 2.38
N HIS A 306 -1.21 13.26 1.81
CA HIS A 306 -0.76 14.08 0.68
C HIS A 306 -0.98 15.55 1.06
N THR A 307 -0.10 16.03 1.91
CA THR A 307 -0.30 17.23 2.72
C THR A 307 0.05 18.52 2.00
N TYR A 308 -0.59 19.58 2.45
CA TYR A 308 -0.24 20.96 2.14
C TYR A 308 -0.64 21.82 3.34
N LYS A 309 -0.07 23.02 3.47
CA LYS A 309 -0.42 24.04 4.47
C LYS A 309 -0.33 25.42 3.87
N PHE A 310 -1.16 26.32 4.36
CA PHE A 310 -1.20 27.72 3.93
C PHE A 310 -0.73 28.66 5.04
N ASP A 311 -0.26 29.86 4.68
CA ASP A 311 0.21 30.89 5.63
C ASP A 311 -0.83 31.97 5.97
N PHE A 312 -2.10 31.76 5.61
CA PHE A 312 -3.22 32.64 5.94
C PHE A 312 -3.26 32.97 7.43
N LYS A 313 -3.59 34.23 7.74
CA LYS A 313 -3.66 34.74 9.12
C LYS A 313 -5.00 34.44 9.78
N SER A 314 -6.03 34.16 8.98
CA SER A 314 -7.35 33.84 9.46
C SER A 314 -8.09 32.90 8.51
N LYS A 315 -9.16 32.26 9.00
CA LYS A 315 -10.06 31.47 8.17
C LYS A 315 -10.76 32.29 7.09
N ASP A 316 -11.05 33.56 7.35
CA ASP A 316 -11.74 34.44 6.41
C ASP A 316 -10.87 34.65 5.15
N GLU A 317 -9.56 34.85 5.33
CA GLU A 317 -8.60 34.93 4.20
C GLU A 317 -8.54 33.63 3.39
N PHE A 318 -8.62 32.48 4.07
CA PHE A 318 -8.68 31.17 3.42
C PHE A 318 -9.96 30.99 2.60
N PHE A 319 -11.12 31.29 3.17
CA PHE A 319 -12.41 31.22 2.45
C PHE A 319 -12.45 32.18 1.27
N ASP A 320 -11.89 33.38 1.40
CA ASP A 320 -11.74 34.36 0.30
C ASP A 320 -10.77 33.90 -0.80
N ALA A 321 -10.00 32.83 -0.59
CA ALA A 321 -9.08 32.26 -1.56
C ALA A 321 -9.64 31.01 -2.26
N LEU A 322 -10.64 30.32 -1.69
CA LEU A 322 -11.26 29.15 -2.32
C LEU A 322 -11.93 29.53 -3.65
N GLY A 323 -11.66 28.73 -4.68
CA GLY A 323 -12.05 28.99 -6.07
C GLY A 323 -10.98 29.73 -6.89
N ASP A 324 -9.90 30.21 -6.27
CA ASP A 324 -8.75 30.84 -6.95
C ASP A 324 -7.49 30.00 -6.73
N ALA A 325 -7.16 29.15 -7.71
CA ALA A 325 -6.00 28.27 -7.65
C ALA A 325 -4.70 29.06 -7.43
N LYS A 326 -4.55 30.22 -8.09
CA LYS A 326 -3.31 30.98 -8.04
C LYS A 326 -3.09 31.60 -6.67
N LYS A 327 -4.15 32.17 -6.08
CA LYS A 327 -4.12 32.72 -4.73
C LYS A 327 -3.84 31.65 -3.69
N LEU A 328 -4.45 30.46 -3.81
CA LEU A 328 -4.16 29.33 -2.93
C LEU A 328 -2.69 28.91 -3.04
N GLN A 329 -2.16 28.75 -4.26
CA GLN A 329 -0.77 28.37 -4.53
C GLN A 329 0.23 29.39 -3.97
N ASP A 330 -0.04 30.68 -4.12
CA ASP A 330 0.83 31.76 -3.61
C ASP A 330 0.88 31.78 -2.07
N HIS A 331 -0.18 31.30 -1.42
CA HIS A 331 -0.28 31.18 0.03
C HIS A 331 0.12 29.78 0.57
N THR A 332 0.51 28.84 -0.28
CA THR A 332 0.98 27.52 0.15
C THR A 332 2.40 27.60 0.70
N ILE A 333 2.55 27.48 2.02
CA ILE A 333 3.84 27.52 2.70
C ILE A 333 4.53 26.17 2.79
N SER A 334 3.77 25.07 2.67
CA SER A 334 4.29 23.71 2.73
C SER A 334 3.46 22.79 1.84
N LYS A 335 4.12 21.89 1.12
CA LYS A 335 3.48 20.93 0.19
C LYS A 335 4.20 19.59 0.19
N GLY A 336 3.43 18.54 -0.10
CA GLY A 336 3.88 17.17 0.05
C GLY A 336 4.11 16.80 1.51
N ILE A 337 4.70 15.64 1.74
CA ILE A 337 5.12 15.18 3.07
C ILE A 337 6.42 15.90 3.43
N ALA A 338 6.28 17.17 3.80
CA ALA A 338 7.37 18.08 4.14
C ALA A 338 7.95 17.80 5.53
N CYS A 339 9.08 18.45 5.84
CA CYS A 339 9.80 18.29 7.11
C CYS A 339 8.86 18.38 8.33
N GLU A 340 8.01 19.41 8.35
CA GLU A 340 7.12 19.75 9.46
C GLU A 340 5.94 18.78 9.63
N GLU A 341 5.58 18.04 8.59
CA GLU A 341 4.54 16.99 8.68
C GLU A 341 5.05 15.76 9.45
N CYS A 342 6.37 15.59 9.53
CA CYS A 342 7.03 14.54 10.32
C CYS A 342 7.63 15.06 11.64
N HIS A 343 7.96 16.35 11.72
CA HIS A 343 8.70 16.95 12.83
C HIS A 343 7.94 18.03 13.62
N GLY A 344 6.69 18.31 13.25
CA GLY A 344 5.87 19.38 13.82
C GLY A 344 6.10 20.73 13.14
N ALA A 345 5.07 21.59 13.15
CA ALA A 345 5.13 22.93 12.57
C ALA A 345 6.20 23.77 13.29
N GLY A 346 7.13 24.35 12.54
CA GLY A 346 8.29 25.09 13.06
C GLY A 346 9.40 24.23 13.67
N GLY A 347 9.20 22.90 13.76
CA GLY A 347 10.16 21.98 14.38
C GLY A 347 10.60 22.45 15.77
N HIS A 348 11.92 22.42 16.01
CA HIS A 348 12.55 22.84 17.27
C HIS A 348 12.89 24.34 17.35
N LEU A 349 12.43 25.16 16.39
CA LEU A 349 12.62 26.62 16.43
C LEU A 349 11.83 27.23 17.60
N ASP A 350 12.28 28.40 18.07
CA ASP A 350 11.51 29.18 19.05
C ASP A 350 10.15 29.61 18.45
N GLY A 351 9.06 29.38 19.18
CA GLY A 351 7.69 29.49 18.68
C GLY A 351 7.18 28.32 17.83
N GLY A 352 8.03 27.33 17.53
CA GLY A 352 7.64 26.07 16.91
C GLY A 352 6.76 25.21 17.84
N THR A 353 6.07 24.25 17.25
CA THR A 353 5.24 23.27 17.96
C THR A 353 6.00 22.00 18.37
N GLY A 354 7.28 21.87 17.96
CA GLY A 354 8.27 20.97 18.56
C GLY A 354 8.14 19.46 18.29
N GLY A 355 9.29 18.78 18.27
CA GLY A 355 9.52 17.52 18.97
C GLY A 355 8.90 16.22 18.44
N MET A 356 8.26 16.22 17.28
CA MET A 356 7.72 14.98 16.71
C MET A 356 8.82 14.20 15.96
N GLU A 357 8.90 12.90 16.21
CA GLU A 357 9.60 11.96 15.34
C GLU A 357 8.55 10.98 14.80
N SER A 358 8.11 11.21 13.56
CA SER A 358 7.11 10.35 12.94
C SER A 358 7.55 8.88 12.94
N ASN A 359 6.67 8.02 13.44
CA ASN A 359 6.79 6.56 13.33
C ASN A 359 6.11 6.02 12.05
N CYS A 360 5.74 6.91 11.13
CA CYS A 360 5.09 6.64 9.83
C CYS A 360 3.61 6.21 9.89
N GLU A 361 3.03 5.97 11.07
CA GLU A 361 1.72 5.31 11.19
C GLU A 361 0.53 6.12 10.65
N ARG A 362 0.67 7.44 10.60
CA ARG A 362 -0.33 8.36 10.05
C ARG A 362 -0.68 7.97 8.61
N CYS A 363 0.33 7.63 7.81
CA CYS A 363 0.18 7.44 6.36
C CYS A 363 0.37 5.99 5.90
N HIS A 364 1.15 5.19 6.66
CA HIS A 364 1.59 3.86 6.25
C HIS A 364 1.02 2.70 7.07
N GLN A 365 0.18 2.94 8.08
CA GLN A 365 -0.39 1.86 8.90
C GLN A 365 -1.64 1.25 8.29
N ARG A 366 -2.72 2.05 8.18
CA ARG A 366 -4.03 1.66 7.62
C ARG A 366 -4.51 0.28 8.10
N PHE A 367 -4.75 0.16 9.41
CA PHE A 367 -5.40 -1.02 9.97
C PHE A 367 -6.85 -1.15 9.48
N PHE A 368 -7.35 -2.38 9.50
CA PHE A 368 -8.76 -2.72 9.36
C PHE A 368 -9.14 -3.71 10.46
N PHE A 369 -10.14 -3.37 11.27
CA PHE A 369 -10.64 -4.23 12.33
C PHE A 369 -11.65 -5.23 11.78
N VAL A 370 -11.40 -6.53 12.00
CA VAL A 370 -12.26 -7.64 11.58
C VAL A 370 -13.02 -8.14 12.81
N ASP A 371 -14.30 -7.78 12.91
CA ASP A 371 -15.12 -7.99 14.10
C ASP A 371 -15.22 -9.49 14.48
N GLU A 372 -15.32 -10.35 13.47
CA GLU A 372 -15.46 -11.79 13.63
C GLU A 372 -14.19 -12.42 14.25
N LEU A 373 -13.01 -11.87 13.95
CA LEU A 373 -11.76 -12.36 14.53
C LEU A 373 -11.65 -12.05 16.02
N ALA A 374 -12.32 -10.99 16.50
CA ALA A 374 -12.33 -10.63 17.92
C ALA A 374 -13.04 -11.68 18.80
N ASP A 375 -13.95 -12.47 18.21
CA ASP A 375 -14.72 -13.49 18.93
C ASP A 375 -14.06 -14.88 18.90
N THR A 376 -12.95 -15.04 18.17
CA THR A 376 -12.13 -16.27 18.19
C THR A 376 -11.37 -16.41 19.51
N GLU A 377 -10.91 -17.62 19.85
CA GLU A 377 -10.09 -17.85 21.06
C GLU A 377 -8.87 -16.91 21.10
N LYS A 378 -8.19 -16.74 19.96
CA LYS A 378 -7.04 -15.82 19.84
C LYS A 378 -7.43 -14.36 20.00
N GLY A 379 -8.56 -13.93 19.42
CA GLY A 379 -9.08 -12.56 19.57
C GLY A 379 -9.52 -12.23 20.99
N GLN A 380 -10.05 -13.23 21.71
CA GLN A 380 -10.42 -13.11 23.12
C GLN A 380 -9.19 -13.07 24.05
N GLU A 381 -8.13 -13.80 23.72
CA GLU A 381 -6.84 -13.70 24.43
C GLU A 381 -6.19 -12.34 24.18
N LYS A 382 -6.12 -11.91 22.90
CA LYS A 382 -5.44 -10.70 22.43
C LYS A 382 -6.23 -10.05 21.30
N MET A 383 -6.91 -8.94 21.63
CA MET A 383 -7.72 -8.18 20.67
C MET A 383 -6.92 -7.69 19.46
N GLU A 384 -5.59 -7.51 19.60
CA GLU A 384 -4.70 -7.16 18.50
C GLU A 384 -4.77 -8.15 17.32
N TYR A 385 -5.14 -9.41 17.59
CA TYR A 385 -5.33 -10.43 16.56
C TYR A 385 -6.39 -10.03 15.51
N ALA A 386 -7.41 -9.28 15.93
CA ALA A 386 -8.50 -8.81 15.06
C ALA A 386 -8.13 -7.57 14.22
N PHE A 387 -6.94 -6.98 14.43
CA PHE A 387 -6.44 -5.88 13.59
C PHE A 387 -5.68 -6.45 12.39
N GLY A 388 -6.28 -6.28 11.22
CA GLY A 388 -5.76 -6.69 9.93
C GLY A 388 -5.33 -5.52 9.04
N VAL A 389 -5.05 -5.86 7.80
CA VAL A 389 -4.62 -4.92 6.75
C VAL A 389 -5.83 -4.34 6.05
N TYR A 390 -5.83 -3.04 5.73
CA TYR A 390 -6.88 -2.46 4.88
C TYR A 390 -6.75 -2.87 3.42
N PHE A 391 -7.87 -3.23 2.79
CA PHE A 391 -7.94 -3.66 1.39
C PHE A 391 -8.59 -2.62 0.50
N LYS A 392 -8.13 -2.57 -0.75
CA LYS A 392 -8.78 -1.92 -1.88
C LYS A 392 -9.33 -3.02 -2.77
N SER A 393 -10.62 -3.33 -2.60
CA SER A 393 -11.26 -4.53 -3.16
C SER A 393 -10.59 -5.82 -2.64
N ALA A 394 -9.95 -6.62 -3.48
CA ALA A 394 -9.35 -7.90 -3.11
C ALA A 394 -7.84 -7.87 -2.83
N CYS A 395 -7.19 -6.72 -3.01
CA CYS A 395 -5.76 -6.56 -2.73
C CYS A 395 -5.51 -5.60 -1.55
N PRO A 396 -4.44 -5.82 -0.76
CA PRO A 396 -4.00 -4.86 0.26
C PRO A 396 -3.83 -3.47 -0.34
N SER A 397 -4.23 -2.42 0.37
CA SER A 397 -4.07 -1.05 -0.13
C SER A 397 -2.61 -0.59 -0.08
N CYS A 398 -2.22 0.38 -0.90
CA CYS A 398 -1.01 1.17 -0.64
C CYS A 398 -1.06 1.86 0.74
N GLY A 399 0.10 2.13 1.36
CA GLY A 399 0.14 2.79 2.67
C GLY A 399 -0.30 1.87 3.80
N THR A 400 -0.16 0.55 3.64
CA THR A 400 -0.51 -0.46 4.64
C THR A 400 0.72 -1.23 5.15
N GLU A 401 1.92 -0.76 4.82
CA GLU A 401 3.17 -1.44 5.17
C GLU A 401 3.29 -1.66 6.69
N GLY A 402 2.78 -0.73 7.50
CA GLY A 402 2.74 -0.83 8.96
C GLY A 402 1.81 -1.92 9.47
N SER A 403 0.58 -2.04 8.95
CA SER A 403 -0.34 -3.13 9.34
C SER A 403 0.09 -4.49 8.82
N GLN A 404 0.72 -4.54 7.64
CA GLN A 404 1.33 -5.75 7.10
C GLN A 404 2.48 -6.25 7.98
N MET A 405 3.37 -5.33 8.37
CA MET A 405 4.52 -5.62 9.24
C MET A 405 4.07 -5.99 10.67
N PHE A 406 2.97 -5.42 11.17
CA PHE A 406 2.53 -5.60 12.56
C PHE A 406 2.43 -7.07 12.99
N ALA A 407 1.90 -7.94 12.13
CA ALA A 407 1.84 -9.38 12.34
C ALA A 407 3.04 -10.08 11.68
N SER A 408 4.25 -9.83 12.18
CA SER A 408 5.48 -10.48 11.70
C SER A 408 6.53 -10.62 12.80
N ALA A 409 7.41 -11.61 12.64
CA ALA A 409 8.57 -11.80 13.50
C ALA A 409 9.45 -10.54 13.61
N HIS A 410 9.64 -9.78 12.52
CA HIS A 410 10.45 -8.55 12.58
C HIS A 410 9.84 -7.51 13.53
N TYR A 411 8.53 -7.29 13.46
CA TYR A 411 7.86 -6.33 14.33
C TYR A 411 7.87 -6.76 15.80
N GLU A 412 7.63 -8.05 16.04
CA GLU A 412 7.71 -8.66 17.38
C GLU A 412 9.09 -8.53 18.00
N LYS A 413 10.16 -8.61 17.20
CA LYS A 413 11.54 -8.38 17.64
C LYS A 413 11.93 -6.91 17.73
N GLY A 414 10.97 -5.99 17.59
CA GLY A 414 11.17 -4.56 17.80
C GLY A 414 11.60 -3.78 16.56
N MET A 415 11.67 -4.39 15.38
CA MET A 415 11.95 -3.65 14.14
C MET A 415 10.78 -2.74 13.77
N ARG A 416 11.10 -1.56 13.25
CA ARG A 416 10.14 -0.55 12.76
C ARG A 416 10.61 -0.04 11.40
N CYS A 417 9.81 0.81 10.76
CA CYS A 417 10.15 1.40 9.45
C CYS A 417 11.56 2.02 9.45
N THR A 418 11.89 2.77 10.50
CA THR A 418 13.17 3.49 10.64
C THR A 418 14.37 2.60 10.99
N THR A 419 14.14 1.31 11.33
CA THR A 419 15.20 0.30 11.45
C THR A 419 15.87 0.07 10.09
N CYS A 420 15.05 -0.05 9.04
CA CYS A 420 15.54 -0.34 7.68
C CYS A 420 15.62 0.90 6.80
N HIS A 421 14.70 1.86 6.91
CA HIS A 421 14.63 2.99 5.98
C HIS A 421 15.34 4.26 6.48
N ASP A 422 16.00 4.97 5.57
CA ASP A 422 16.28 6.39 5.73
C ASP A 422 14.97 7.18 5.52
N PRO A 423 14.54 8.01 6.49
CA PRO A 423 13.26 8.73 6.41
C PRO A 423 13.28 9.93 5.44
N HIS A 424 14.45 10.41 5.03
CA HIS A 424 14.61 11.55 4.12
C HIS A 424 14.85 11.08 2.68
N GLU A 425 15.48 9.91 2.49
CA GLU A 425 15.84 9.37 1.18
C GLU A 425 14.97 8.16 0.79
N VAL A 426 13.65 8.36 0.87
CA VAL A 426 12.65 7.33 0.53
C VAL A 426 12.50 7.07 -0.98
N THR A 427 13.23 7.82 -1.79
CA THR A 427 13.43 7.57 -3.23
C THR A 427 14.87 7.94 -3.55
N ASP A 428 15.72 6.94 -3.67
CA ASP A 428 17.07 7.02 -4.20
C ASP A 428 16.98 7.19 -5.74
N GLY A 429 17.58 8.27 -6.25
CA GLY A 429 17.50 8.67 -7.66
C GLY A 429 16.37 9.65 -7.98
N ASP A 430 15.79 9.50 -9.17
CA ASP A 430 14.81 10.43 -9.73
C ASP A 430 13.36 10.01 -9.39
N PHE A 431 12.57 10.92 -8.79
CA PHE A 431 11.16 10.69 -8.49
C PHE A 431 10.31 10.43 -9.75
N LEU A 432 10.81 10.87 -10.92
CA LEU A 432 10.21 10.63 -12.22
C LEU A 432 10.28 9.17 -12.67
N SER A 433 11.12 8.35 -12.03
CA SER A 433 11.25 6.93 -12.35
C SER A 433 9.92 6.18 -12.22
N GLY A 434 9.73 5.20 -13.09
CA GLY A 434 8.66 4.22 -12.98
C GLY A 434 8.82 3.22 -11.81
N PHE A 435 9.91 3.31 -11.05
CA PHE A 435 10.25 2.43 -9.94
C PHE A 435 10.62 3.20 -8.67
N SER A 436 10.56 2.53 -7.53
CA SER A 436 10.97 3.09 -6.24
C SER A 436 12.12 2.28 -5.69
N LYS A 437 13.18 2.96 -5.30
CA LYS A 437 14.34 2.38 -4.62
C LYS A 437 14.58 3.21 -3.36
N PRO A 438 14.03 2.86 -2.20
CA PRO A 438 14.32 3.59 -0.97
C PRO A 438 15.77 3.36 -0.54
N LEU A 439 16.43 4.36 0.06
CA LEU A 439 17.71 4.11 0.72
C LEU A 439 17.46 3.29 2.00
N LEU A 440 18.23 2.21 2.14
CA LEU A 440 18.17 1.32 3.29
C LEU A 440 19.40 1.52 4.19
N LYS A 441 19.15 1.66 5.49
CA LYS A 441 20.14 1.60 6.58
C LYS A 441 20.58 0.18 6.88
N LYS A 442 19.69 -0.78 6.62
CA LYS A 442 19.88 -2.21 6.83
C LYS A 442 19.34 -2.97 5.64
N ASP A 443 20.19 -3.82 5.07
CA ASP A 443 19.81 -4.81 4.06
C ASP A 443 19.50 -6.15 4.74
N CYS A 444 18.78 -7.05 4.05
CA CYS A 444 18.49 -8.40 4.52
C CYS A 444 19.78 -9.14 4.92
N LYS A 445 20.83 -9.00 4.10
CA LYS A 445 22.12 -9.67 4.33
C LYS A 445 22.87 -9.23 5.58
N ASP A 446 22.54 -8.05 6.12
CA ASP A 446 23.19 -7.54 7.33
C ASP A 446 22.79 -8.33 8.59
N CYS A 447 21.68 -9.08 8.53
CA CYS A 447 21.15 -9.86 9.64
C CYS A 447 21.01 -11.37 9.33
N HIS A 448 20.99 -11.75 8.05
CA HIS A 448 20.72 -13.12 7.58
C HIS A 448 21.96 -13.77 6.94
N GLU A 449 23.00 -14.01 7.75
CA GLU A 449 24.31 -14.48 7.28
C GLU A 449 24.27 -15.86 6.62
N ALA A 450 23.53 -16.82 7.20
CA ALA A 450 23.44 -18.17 6.65
C ALA A 450 22.76 -18.18 5.28
N GLN A 451 21.68 -17.40 5.14
CA GLN A 451 20.98 -17.20 3.88
C GLN A 451 21.90 -16.57 2.85
N THR A 452 22.59 -15.48 3.23
CA THR A 452 23.53 -14.77 2.36
C THR A 452 24.63 -15.69 1.83
N LEU A 453 25.24 -16.49 2.72
CA LEU A 453 26.28 -17.42 2.34
C LEU A 453 25.80 -18.44 1.28
N ILE A 454 24.57 -18.94 1.41
CA ILE A 454 24.02 -19.89 0.45
C ILE A 454 23.62 -19.19 -0.86
N THR A 455 22.98 -18.01 -0.79
CA THR A 455 22.58 -17.25 -1.98
C THR A 455 23.77 -16.79 -2.81
N ASP A 456 24.87 -16.38 -2.17
CA ASP A 456 26.10 -15.98 -2.88
C ASP A 456 26.74 -17.13 -3.68
N ASN A 457 26.33 -18.37 -3.41
CA ASN A 457 26.78 -19.58 -4.10
C ASN A 457 25.68 -20.22 -4.97
N THR A 458 24.61 -19.48 -5.29
CA THR A 458 23.60 -19.93 -6.25
C THR A 458 24.00 -19.57 -7.69
N ASP A 459 23.54 -20.36 -8.67
CA ASP A 459 23.67 -20.02 -10.10
C ASP A 459 22.33 -19.51 -10.67
N THR A 460 21.21 -20.13 -10.24
CA THR A 460 19.89 -19.92 -10.87
C THR A 460 19.30 -18.54 -10.56
N HIS A 461 19.38 -18.11 -9.30
CA HIS A 461 18.79 -16.85 -8.82
C HIS A 461 19.86 -15.84 -8.39
N ASN A 462 21.07 -15.92 -8.94
CA ASN A 462 22.21 -15.11 -8.50
C ASN A 462 22.12 -13.61 -8.83
N LYS A 463 21.18 -13.22 -9.69
CA LYS A 463 20.85 -11.83 -10.00
C LYS A 463 19.64 -11.30 -9.23
N GLN A 464 18.99 -12.16 -8.43
CA GLN A 464 17.86 -11.80 -7.62
C GLN A 464 18.31 -11.16 -6.30
N THR A 465 17.52 -10.21 -5.81
CA THR A 465 17.68 -9.67 -4.46
C THR A 465 16.87 -10.50 -3.48
N CYS A 466 17.17 -10.45 -2.17
CA CYS A 466 16.30 -11.13 -1.18
C CYS A 466 14.85 -10.63 -1.27
N GLN A 467 14.67 -9.36 -1.59
CA GLN A 467 13.37 -8.68 -1.71
C GLN A 467 12.56 -9.16 -2.91
N SER A 468 13.19 -9.69 -3.96
CA SER A 468 12.48 -10.13 -5.17
C SER A 468 11.48 -11.25 -4.89
N CYS A 469 11.76 -12.12 -3.92
CA CYS A 469 10.90 -13.22 -3.51
C CYS A 469 10.15 -12.91 -2.20
N HIS A 470 10.83 -12.27 -1.24
CA HIS A 470 10.29 -12.04 0.11
C HIS A 470 9.48 -10.76 0.25
N MET A 471 9.43 -9.91 -0.77
CA MET A 471 8.66 -8.66 -0.74
C MET A 471 8.07 -8.42 -2.13
N PRO A 472 7.18 -9.28 -2.66
CA PRO A 472 6.55 -9.05 -3.95
C PRO A 472 5.66 -7.81 -3.91
N ASN A 473 5.48 -7.15 -5.05
CA ASN A 473 4.43 -6.16 -5.16
C ASN A 473 3.06 -6.84 -5.12
N MET A 474 2.25 -6.51 -4.11
CA MET A 474 0.89 -7.01 -3.91
C MET A 474 -0.12 -5.89 -3.71
N GLY A 475 0.36 -4.70 -3.33
CA GLY A 475 -0.50 -3.61 -2.91
C GLY A 475 -1.15 -2.89 -4.08
N SER A 476 -2.48 -2.75 -4.01
CA SER A 476 -3.29 -1.91 -4.89
C SER A 476 -3.20 -0.45 -4.45
N CYS A 477 -2.67 0.42 -5.31
CA CYS A 477 -2.75 1.86 -5.10
C CYS A 477 -4.01 2.44 -5.76
N GLU A 478 -4.42 1.87 -6.88
CA GLU A 478 -5.39 2.44 -7.82
C GLU A 478 -6.83 2.04 -7.49
N ASN A 479 -7.03 0.99 -6.68
CA ASN A 479 -8.31 0.32 -6.47
C ASN A 479 -8.92 -0.16 -7.80
N PHE A 480 -8.09 -0.71 -8.68
CA PHE A 480 -8.53 -1.12 -10.01
C PHE A 480 -9.10 -2.54 -9.96
N ALA A 481 -10.26 -2.66 -9.30
CA ALA A 481 -10.86 -3.95 -8.93
C ALA A 481 -11.04 -4.90 -10.13
N ALA A 482 -11.43 -4.36 -11.29
CA ALA A 482 -11.69 -5.14 -12.50
C ALA A 482 -10.50 -5.96 -13.03
N ILE A 483 -9.28 -5.67 -12.57
CA ILE A 483 -8.07 -6.42 -12.95
C ILE A 483 -7.42 -7.13 -11.76
N GLN A 484 -8.10 -7.24 -10.63
CA GLN A 484 -7.60 -7.95 -9.45
C GLN A 484 -7.97 -9.42 -9.54
N PHE A 485 -6.97 -10.25 -9.84
CA PHE A 485 -7.02 -11.71 -9.85
C PHE A 485 -5.95 -12.24 -8.88
N PRO A 486 -6.18 -12.14 -7.55
CA PRO A 486 -5.15 -12.42 -6.54
C PRO A 486 -4.56 -13.82 -6.62
N ASP A 487 -5.36 -14.81 -7.05
CA ASP A 487 -4.90 -16.20 -7.19
C ASP A 487 -3.89 -16.39 -8.32
N MET A 488 -3.88 -15.47 -9.29
CA MET A 488 -2.90 -15.35 -10.38
C MET A 488 -1.79 -14.35 -10.05
N ALA A 489 -1.74 -13.85 -8.81
CA ALA A 489 -0.79 -12.84 -8.33
C ALA A 489 -0.69 -11.59 -9.25
N GLY A 490 -1.83 -11.04 -9.66
CA GLY A 490 -1.92 -9.85 -10.50
C GLY A 490 -3.32 -9.22 -10.52
N PHE A 491 -3.57 -8.16 -11.27
CA PHE A 491 -2.61 -7.35 -12.04
C PHE A 491 -2.49 -5.91 -11.47
N ASP A 492 -3.35 -5.53 -10.51
CA ASP A 492 -3.23 -4.31 -9.71
C ASP A 492 -2.24 -4.51 -8.55
N ALA A 493 -0.97 -4.70 -8.92
CA ALA A 493 0.13 -5.09 -8.04
C ALA A 493 1.26 -4.05 -8.09
N VAL A 494 1.08 -2.92 -7.40
CA VAL A 494 1.92 -1.72 -7.61
C VAL A 494 2.76 -1.26 -6.41
N ARG A 495 2.53 -1.83 -5.22
CA ARG A 495 3.29 -1.53 -4.01
C ARG A 495 3.81 -2.79 -3.33
N ARG A 496 5.03 -2.66 -2.80
CA ARG A 496 5.82 -3.74 -2.21
C ARG A 496 5.24 -4.19 -0.87
N SER A 497 5.03 -5.49 -0.71
CA SER A 497 4.56 -6.04 0.57
C SER A 497 5.64 -5.90 1.65
N HIS A 498 5.20 -5.78 2.91
CA HIS A 498 6.05 -5.82 4.10
C HIS A 498 5.66 -7.01 4.98
N MET A 499 5.52 -8.15 4.30
CA MET A 499 5.29 -9.48 4.86
C MET A 499 6.40 -10.35 4.27
N TRP A 500 7.27 -10.92 5.11
CA TRP A 500 8.50 -11.55 4.63
C TRP A 500 8.43 -13.07 4.59
N LYS A 501 7.57 -13.67 5.41
CA LYS A 501 7.47 -15.12 5.52
C LYS A 501 6.86 -15.68 4.24
N ILE A 502 7.54 -16.59 3.55
CA ILE A 502 6.97 -17.37 2.45
C ILE A 502 6.38 -18.66 3.03
N ASP A 503 5.12 -18.95 2.70
CA ASP A 503 4.45 -20.21 2.98
C ASP A 503 4.61 -21.17 1.80
N ILE A 504 5.09 -22.37 2.08
CA ILE A 504 5.32 -23.42 1.09
C ILE A 504 4.16 -24.40 1.15
N HIS A 505 3.12 -24.14 0.38
CA HIS A 505 1.91 -24.96 0.33
C HIS A 505 1.32 -24.97 -1.08
N PRO A 506 0.72 -26.09 -1.53
CA PRO A 506 0.11 -26.15 -2.86
C PRO A 506 -1.10 -25.22 -3.03
N GLU A 507 -1.87 -25.01 -1.95
CA GLU A 507 -3.20 -24.38 -2.05
C GLU A 507 -3.43 -23.15 -1.14
N ARG A 508 -2.61 -22.94 -0.10
CA ARG A 508 -2.89 -21.87 0.88
C ARG A 508 -2.55 -20.53 0.25
N LYS A 509 -3.50 -19.59 0.31
CA LYS A 509 -3.38 -18.25 -0.30
C LYS A 509 -3.12 -17.19 0.75
N THR A 510 -2.38 -16.16 0.36
CA THR A 510 -2.07 -14.97 1.18
C THR A 510 -3.31 -14.13 1.40
N LEU A 511 -4.08 -13.91 0.35
CA LEU A 511 -5.23 -13.02 0.32
C LEU A 511 -6.48 -13.88 0.25
N ASN A 512 -7.44 -13.70 1.14
CA ASN A 512 -8.66 -14.51 1.16
C ASN A 512 -9.91 -13.65 1.33
N PRO A 513 -10.99 -13.93 0.60
CA PRO A 513 -12.30 -13.40 0.94
C PRO A 513 -12.79 -14.05 2.25
N PRO A 514 -13.90 -13.59 2.83
CA PRO A 514 -14.55 -14.29 3.93
C PRO A 514 -14.82 -15.76 3.56
N GLU A 515 -14.77 -16.64 4.57
CA GLU A 515 -14.93 -18.09 4.35
C GLU A 515 -16.24 -18.42 3.61
N GLY A 516 -16.15 -19.32 2.62
CA GLY A 516 -17.28 -19.75 1.78
C GLY A 516 -17.70 -18.75 0.69
N GLN A 517 -17.12 -17.56 0.63
CA GLN A 517 -17.40 -16.60 -0.45
C GLN A 517 -16.56 -16.88 -1.71
N PRO A 518 -17.07 -16.51 -2.91
CA PRO A 518 -16.29 -16.62 -4.13
C PRO A 518 -15.04 -15.74 -4.07
N ARG A 519 -13.97 -16.17 -4.76
CA ARG A 519 -12.70 -15.44 -4.85
C ARG A 519 -12.73 -14.37 -5.93
N ASP A 520 -13.73 -13.50 -5.84
CA ASP A 520 -13.96 -12.38 -6.76
C ASP A 520 -13.67 -11.02 -6.12
N SER A 521 -13.19 -10.07 -6.92
CA SER A 521 -12.77 -8.74 -6.44
C SER A 521 -13.91 -7.86 -5.93
N SER A 522 -15.16 -8.17 -6.27
CA SER A 522 -16.34 -7.46 -5.77
C SER A 522 -16.77 -7.89 -4.37
N VAL A 523 -16.30 -9.06 -3.89
CA VAL A 523 -16.57 -9.54 -2.54
C VAL A 523 -15.92 -8.60 -1.52
N LYS A 524 -16.65 -8.25 -0.47
CA LYS A 524 -16.16 -7.40 0.62
C LYS A 524 -15.56 -8.25 1.74
N GLY A 525 -14.65 -7.66 2.51
CA GLY A 525 -14.07 -8.30 3.69
C GLY A 525 -12.89 -9.21 3.39
N TRP A 526 -12.14 -8.95 2.31
CA TRP A 526 -10.87 -9.63 2.06
C TRP A 526 -9.87 -9.35 3.18
N THR A 527 -9.08 -10.37 3.53
CA THR A 527 -8.09 -10.33 4.60
C THR A 527 -6.77 -10.95 4.18
N VAL A 528 -5.71 -10.62 4.92
CA VAL A 528 -4.41 -11.32 4.83
C VAL A 528 -4.46 -12.51 5.78
N ALA A 529 -4.05 -13.67 5.27
CA ALA A 529 -3.97 -14.89 6.06
C ALA A 529 -2.79 -14.86 7.03
N LYS A 530 -2.99 -15.52 8.18
CA LYS A 530 -1.99 -15.71 9.22
C LYS A 530 -1.61 -17.18 9.32
N ASN A 531 -0.34 -17.46 9.61
CA ASN A 531 0.14 -18.82 9.86
C ASN A 531 -0.16 -19.27 11.30
N GLU A 532 0.34 -20.44 11.71
CA GLU A 532 0.13 -20.98 13.06
C GLU A 532 0.75 -20.11 14.17
N GLU A 533 1.77 -19.31 13.83
CA GLU A 533 2.45 -18.33 14.69
C GLU A 533 1.78 -16.94 14.66
N ASP A 534 0.60 -16.82 14.02
CA ASP A 534 -0.16 -15.57 13.84
C ASP A 534 0.54 -14.50 12.99
N HIS A 535 1.54 -14.88 12.20
CA HIS A 535 2.23 -14.00 11.28
C HIS A 535 1.61 -14.04 9.89
N ASN A 536 1.56 -12.88 9.25
CA ASN A 536 1.22 -12.76 7.84
C ASN A 536 2.25 -13.52 6.99
N TYR A 537 1.79 -14.20 5.94
CA TYR A 537 2.67 -14.92 5.01
C TYR A 537 2.39 -14.57 3.55
N LEU A 538 3.35 -14.90 2.69
CA LEU A 538 3.28 -14.83 1.24
C LEU A 538 3.14 -16.25 0.68
N ASP A 539 2.20 -16.48 -0.20
CA ASP A 539 2.12 -17.73 -0.95
C ASP A 539 3.13 -17.75 -2.11
N LEU A 540 3.31 -18.94 -2.67
CA LEU A 540 4.27 -19.18 -3.74
C LEU A 540 3.91 -18.46 -5.05
N MET A 541 2.62 -18.23 -5.32
CA MET A 541 2.21 -17.53 -6.55
C MET A 541 2.70 -16.07 -6.52
N TRP A 542 2.46 -15.38 -5.40
CA TRP A 542 2.98 -14.03 -5.20
C TRP A 542 4.51 -14.01 -5.16
N SER A 543 5.16 -14.99 -4.56
CA SER A 543 6.62 -14.98 -4.39
C SER A 543 7.39 -15.26 -5.70
N CYS A 544 6.84 -16.09 -6.59
CA CYS A 544 7.56 -16.59 -7.76
C CYS A 544 7.01 -16.08 -9.10
N ALA A 545 5.68 -15.99 -9.25
CA ALA A 545 5.02 -15.82 -10.54
C ALA A 545 4.15 -14.55 -10.65
N ARG A 546 4.26 -13.60 -9.70
CA ARG A 546 3.49 -12.34 -9.76
C ARG A 546 3.70 -11.59 -11.07
N THR A 547 2.62 -10.96 -11.54
CA THR A 547 2.67 -10.00 -12.65
C THR A 547 2.63 -8.59 -12.08
N ALA A 548 3.78 -7.92 -12.07
CA ALA A 548 3.93 -6.62 -11.41
C ALA A 548 4.92 -5.72 -12.17
N ILE A 549 4.40 -4.95 -13.12
CA ILE A 549 5.16 -4.04 -14.00
C ILE A 549 5.87 -2.88 -13.30
N SER A 550 5.60 -2.70 -12.02
CA SER A 550 6.20 -1.66 -11.22
C SER A 550 7.12 -2.21 -10.12
N ASP A 551 7.33 -3.52 -10.12
CA ASP A 551 8.38 -4.18 -9.36
C ASP A 551 9.65 -4.22 -10.21
N LYS A 552 10.68 -3.49 -9.76
CA LYS A 552 11.94 -3.41 -10.49
C LYS A 552 12.63 -4.77 -10.54
N ASP A 553 12.52 -5.58 -9.48
CA ASP A 553 13.13 -6.90 -9.43
C ASP A 553 12.50 -7.84 -10.48
N VAL A 554 11.19 -7.72 -10.75
CA VAL A 554 10.52 -8.46 -11.83
C VAL A 554 11.05 -8.02 -13.19
N VAL A 555 11.04 -6.71 -13.43
CA VAL A 555 11.37 -6.14 -14.75
C VAL A 555 12.83 -6.42 -15.10
N ASP A 556 13.77 -6.17 -14.18
CA ASP A 556 15.20 -6.38 -14.41
C ASP A 556 15.56 -7.88 -14.58
N ASN A 557 14.74 -8.78 -14.04
CA ASN A 557 14.95 -10.22 -14.10
C ASN A 557 13.95 -10.93 -15.02
N LYS A 558 13.74 -10.35 -16.21
CA LYS A 558 13.01 -11.01 -17.32
C LYS A 558 11.58 -11.42 -16.97
N GLY A 559 10.89 -10.65 -16.12
CA GLY A 559 9.51 -10.93 -15.74
C GLY A 559 9.32 -12.10 -14.77
N CYS A 560 10.39 -12.62 -14.16
CA CYS A 560 10.37 -13.81 -13.29
C CYS A 560 9.59 -14.96 -13.95
N HIS A 561 8.67 -15.60 -13.22
CA HIS A 561 7.88 -16.73 -13.73
C HIS A 561 6.46 -16.36 -14.14
N SER A 562 6.15 -15.06 -14.30
CA SER A 562 4.82 -14.62 -14.73
C SER A 562 4.51 -15.10 -16.15
N PRO A 563 3.38 -15.77 -16.41
CA PRO A 563 2.99 -16.17 -17.77
C PRO A 563 2.68 -14.97 -18.69
N PHE A 564 2.49 -13.78 -18.12
CA PHE A 564 2.09 -12.59 -18.86
C PHE A 564 3.27 -11.64 -19.12
N GLN A 565 4.26 -11.61 -18.23
CA GLN A 565 5.39 -10.70 -18.26
C GLN A 565 6.75 -11.40 -18.51
N SER A 566 6.86 -12.72 -18.32
CA SER A 566 8.14 -13.42 -18.41
C SER A 566 8.71 -13.47 -19.83
N GLU A 567 10.02 -13.26 -19.91
CA GLU A 567 10.86 -13.48 -21.09
C GLU A 567 11.73 -14.75 -20.96
N LEU A 568 11.50 -15.55 -19.91
CA LEU A 568 12.11 -16.86 -19.76
C LEU A 568 11.53 -17.86 -20.78
N GLU A 569 12.14 -19.02 -20.90
CA GLU A 569 11.57 -20.13 -21.66
C GLU A 569 10.17 -20.47 -21.14
N THR A 570 9.25 -20.86 -22.03
CA THR A 570 7.84 -21.09 -21.69
C THR A 570 7.63 -22.17 -20.63
N GLY A 571 8.58 -23.11 -20.48
CA GLY A 571 8.54 -24.11 -19.40
C GLY A 571 8.86 -23.56 -18.00
N LEU A 572 9.18 -22.27 -17.88
CA LEU A 572 9.40 -21.54 -16.63
C LEU A 572 8.32 -20.48 -16.38
N HIS A 573 7.24 -20.52 -17.15
CA HIS A 573 6.05 -19.69 -16.92
C HIS A 573 5.11 -20.52 -16.07
N TYR A 574 4.84 -20.05 -14.84
CA TYR A 574 4.04 -20.81 -13.90
C TYR A 574 2.62 -20.27 -13.85
N ASP A 575 1.66 -21.10 -14.22
CA ASP A 575 0.24 -20.70 -14.35
C ASP A 575 -0.49 -20.78 -13.01
N ASP A 576 -0.05 -21.66 -12.11
CA ASP A 576 -0.67 -21.84 -10.80
C ASP A 576 0.32 -22.18 -9.67
N GLN A 577 -0.21 -22.14 -8.45
CA GLN A 577 0.59 -22.35 -7.24
C GLN A 577 1.03 -23.80 -7.03
N MET A 578 0.26 -24.78 -7.48
CA MET A 578 0.59 -26.20 -7.35
C MET A 578 1.80 -26.55 -8.22
N GLU A 579 1.89 -25.97 -9.41
CA GLU A 579 3.07 -26.08 -10.27
C GLU A 579 4.33 -25.57 -9.56
N ILE A 580 4.28 -24.35 -9.01
CA ILE A 580 5.40 -23.75 -8.27
C ILE A 580 5.76 -24.59 -7.06
N TYR A 581 4.77 -25.08 -6.32
CA TYR A 581 4.99 -26.00 -5.19
C TYR A 581 5.72 -27.27 -5.63
N GLY A 582 5.34 -27.84 -6.77
CA GLY A 582 6.02 -28.98 -7.39
C GLY A 582 7.50 -28.70 -7.64
N GLU A 583 7.83 -27.56 -8.24
CA GLU A 583 9.22 -27.15 -8.50
C GLU A 583 10.01 -26.91 -7.20
N VAL A 584 9.40 -26.25 -6.20
CA VAL A 584 10.03 -26.05 -4.89
C VAL A 584 10.30 -27.39 -4.19
N MET A 585 9.37 -28.36 -4.29
CA MET A 585 9.54 -29.68 -3.70
C MET A 585 10.65 -30.50 -4.37
N LYS A 586 10.90 -30.33 -5.67
CA LYS A 586 12.05 -30.96 -6.35
C LYS A 586 13.38 -30.53 -5.75
N TRP A 587 13.45 -29.32 -5.17
CA TRP A 587 14.64 -28.83 -4.49
C TRP A 587 14.65 -29.17 -3.00
N GLN A 588 13.53 -28.97 -2.30
CA GLN A 588 13.50 -29.16 -0.85
C GLN A 588 13.56 -30.61 -0.40
N LYS A 589 12.93 -31.55 -1.12
CA LYS A 589 12.85 -32.96 -0.69
C LYS A 589 14.24 -33.61 -0.62
N PRO A 590 15.09 -33.59 -1.67
CA PRO A 590 16.41 -34.21 -1.61
C PRO A 590 17.30 -33.62 -0.51
N ILE A 591 17.23 -32.29 -0.32
CA ILE A 591 17.99 -31.59 0.71
C ILE A 591 17.56 -32.03 2.12
N LYS A 592 16.24 -32.11 2.38
CA LYS A 592 15.71 -32.56 3.67
C LYS A 592 16.03 -34.03 3.95
N GLU A 593 15.96 -34.89 2.94
CA GLU A 593 16.28 -36.32 3.07
C GLU A 593 17.75 -36.53 3.45
N VAL A 594 18.70 -35.98 2.69
CA VAL A 594 20.14 -36.11 3.01
C VAL A 594 20.48 -35.45 4.34
N HIS A 595 19.88 -34.30 4.66
CA HIS A 595 20.05 -33.67 5.96
C HIS A 595 19.61 -34.60 7.11
N ALA A 596 18.43 -35.21 7.01
CA ALA A 596 17.92 -36.13 8.03
C ALA A 596 18.84 -37.35 8.20
N ASP A 597 19.31 -37.94 7.10
CA ASP A 597 20.25 -39.07 7.14
C ASP A 597 21.57 -38.70 7.85
N VAL A 598 22.12 -37.52 7.56
CA VAL A 598 23.35 -37.03 8.21
C VAL A 598 23.13 -36.80 9.71
N VAL A 599 21.99 -36.23 10.12
CA VAL A 599 21.65 -36.03 11.53
C VAL A 599 21.58 -37.37 12.27
N VAL A 600 20.86 -38.36 11.73
CA VAL A 600 20.77 -39.70 12.33
C VAL A 600 22.15 -40.37 12.41
N ALA A 601 22.98 -40.19 11.38
CA ALA A 601 24.34 -40.72 11.36
C ALA A 601 25.25 -40.08 12.43
N LEU A 602 25.12 -38.77 12.66
CA LEU A 602 25.82 -38.04 13.72
C LEU A 602 25.41 -38.54 15.11
N GLU A 603 24.11 -38.68 15.38
CA GLU A 603 23.62 -39.24 16.65
C GLU A 603 24.15 -40.66 16.92
N ARG A 604 24.27 -41.49 15.87
CA ARG A 604 24.88 -42.82 15.98
C ARG A 604 26.37 -42.74 16.30
N ILE A 605 27.10 -41.85 15.63
CA ILE A 605 28.55 -41.64 15.84
C ILE A 605 28.80 -41.23 17.30
N ASP A 606 28.03 -40.30 17.84
CA ASP A 606 28.16 -39.84 19.22
C ASP A 606 27.97 -40.98 20.22
N LYS A 607 26.89 -41.78 20.05
CA LYS A 607 26.64 -42.96 20.89
C LYS A 607 27.77 -43.99 20.80
N LEU A 608 28.31 -44.23 19.61
CA LEU A 608 29.41 -45.19 19.42
C LEU A 608 30.74 -44.67 20.02
N LEU A 609 31.00 -43.37 19.99
CA LEU A 609 32.19 -42.76 20.58
C LEU A 609 32.26 -42.91 22.11
N GLU A 610 31.11 -43.04 22.78
CA GLU A 610 31.06 -43.28 24.24
C GLU A 610 31.53 -44.69 24.62
N VAL A 611 31.31 -45.68 23.76
CA VAL A 611 31.51 -47.10 24.06
C VAL A 611 32.67 -47.75 23.28
N THR A 612 33.13 -47.12 22.21
CA THR A 612 34.16 -47.68 21.32
C THR A 612 35.55 -47.17 21.69
N LYS A 613 36.49 -48.10 21.90
CA LYS A 613 37.89 -47.76 22.15
C LYS A 613 38.64 -47.57 20.83
N LEU A 614 38.95 -46.32 20.50
CA LEU A 614 39.72 -45.94 19.30
C LEU A 614 41.18 -45.59 19.63
N SER A 615 42.06 -45.68 18.63
CA SER A 615 43.38 -45.04 18.70
C SER A 615 43.23 -43.51 18.75
N THR A 616 44.25 -42.79 19.22
CA THR A 616 44.21 -41.32 19.25
C THR A 616 44.03 -40.73 17.85
N GLU A 617 44.66 -41.32 16.84
CA GLU A 617 44.55 -40.90 15.44
C GLU A 617 43.13 -41.09 14.91
N ASP A 618 42.58 -42.31 15.03
CA ASP A 618 41.23 -42.63 14.59
C ASP A 618 40.18 -41.79 15.31
N LYS A 619 40.33 -41.62 16.63
CA LYS A 619 39.42 -40.78 17.42
C LYS A 619 39.45 -39.33 16.96
N THR A 620 40.64 -38.79 16.68
CA THR A 620 40.79 -37.42 16.17
C THR A 620 40.14 -37.28 14.80
N GLN A 621 40.32 -38.27 13.93
CA GLN A 621 39.71 -38.26 12.60
C GLN A 621 38.18 -38.35 12.66
N VAL A 622 37.63 -39.25 13.47
CA VAL A 622 36.17 -39.38 13.65
C VAL A 622 35.56 -38.08 14.19
N LEU A 623 36.15 -37.48 15.22
CA LEU A 623 35.67 -36.21 15.79
C LEU A 623 35.70 -35.07 14.76
N MET A 624 36.79 -34.96 13.99
CA MET A 624 36.91 -33.93 12.94
C MET A 624 35.87 -34.10 11.83
N LEU A 625 35.59 -35.34 11.41
CA LEU A 625 34.58 -35.64 10.38
C LEU A 625 33.16 -35.35 10.89
N ALA A 626 32.86 -35.74 12.12
CA ALA A 626 31.58 -35.47 12.76
C ALA A 626 31.33 -33.96 12.91
N GLU A 627 32.33 -33.20 13.38
CA GLU A 627 32.25 -31.75 13.52
C GLU A 627 31.96 -31.07 12.17
N LYS A 628 32.68 -31.42 11.09
CA LYS A 628 32.45 -30.88 9.74
C LYS A 628 31.06 -31.19 9.18
N ALA A 629 30.55 -32.39 9.44
CA ALA A 629 29.19 -32.76 9.06
C ALA A 629 28.16 -31.97 9.87
N GLN A 630 28.38 -31.81 11.18
CA GLN A 630 27.51 -31.02 12.06
C GLN A 630 27.48 -29.53 11.66
N GLU A 631 28.62 -28.93 11.30
CA GLU A 631 28.69 -27.57 10.76
C GLU A 631 27.81 -27.40 9.52
N THR A 632 27.81 -28.39 8.63
CA THR A 632 26.99 -28.39 7.42
C THR A 632 25.50 -28.47 7.75
N VAL A 633 25.10 -29.41 8.60
CA VAL A 633 23.71 -29.53 9.09
C VAL A 633 23.24 -28.22 9.71
N ASN A 634 24.05 -27.64 10.60
CA ASN A 634 23.74 -26.37 11.27
C ASN A 634 23.58 -25.22 10.29
N LEU A 635 24.41 -25.14 9.24
CA LEU A 635 24.28 -24.13 8.20
C LEU A 635 22.95 -24.25 7.45
N ILE A 636 22.60 -25.47 6.99
CA ILE A 636 21.35 -25.72 6.27
C ILE A 636 20.12 -25.42 7.15
N GLN A 637 20.18 -25.78 8.43
CA GLN A 637 19.10 -25.50 9.37
C GLN A 637 18.95 -24.00 9.66
N LYS A 638 20.06 -23.27 9.83
CA LYS A 638 20.05 -21.80 10.05
C LYS A 638 19.58 -21.05 8.81
N ASP A 639 19.92 -21.52 7.62
CA ASP A 639 19.41 -21.01 6.35
C ASP A 639 17.89 -21.20 6.26
N GLY A 640 17.41 -22.43 6.53
CA GLY A 640 15.99 -22.75 6.62
C GLY A 640 15.23 -22.76 5.30
N SER A 641 15.86 -22.45 4.16
CA SER A 641 15.22 -22.48 2.83
C SER A 641 15.16 -23.89 2.25
N TRP A 642 15.92 -24.82 2.82
CA TRP A 642 16.05 -26.20 2.35
C TRP A 642 16.49 -26.27 0.89
N GLY A 643 17.48 -25.45 0.53
CA GLY A 643 18.07 -25.42 -0.81
C GLY A 643 17.43 -24.44 -1.78
N VAL A 644 16.34 -23.75 -1.43
CA VAL A 644 15.72 -22.74 -2.31
C VAL A 644 16.64 -21.53 -2.53
N HIS A 645 17.41 -21.13 -1.52
CA HIS A 645 18.42 -20.07 -1.68
C HIS A 645 19.60 -20.48 -2.58
N GLY A 646 19.90 -21.77 -2.70
CA GLY A 646 21.04 -22.26 -3.47
C GLY A 646 21.11 -23.79 -3.49
N PHE A 647 20.38 -24.41 -4.41
CA PHE A 647 20.17 -25.86 -4.42
C PHE A 647 21.48 -26.64 -4.60
N ARG A 648 22.24 -26.31 -5.65
CA ARG A 648 23.51 -27.01 -5.97
C ARG A 648 24.53 -26.92 -4.84
N TYR A 649 24.66 -25.74 -4.23
CA TYR A 649 25.59 -25.52 -3.13
C TYR A 649 25.17 -26.30 -1.87
N SER A 650 23.89 -26.26 -1.53
CA SER A 650 23.32 -26.97 -0.39
C SER A 650 23.48 -28.50 -0.56
N GLN A 651 23.15 -29.03 -1.74
CA GLN A 651 23.28 -30.46 -2.05
C GLN A 651 24.74 -30.89 -1.94
N LYS A 652 25.66 -30.17 -2.60
CA LYS A 652 27.10 -30.50 -2.55
C LYS A 652 27.65 -30.54 -1.13
N ARG A 653 27.25 -29.59 -0.28
CA ARG A 653 27.65 -29.54 1.14
C ARG A 653 27.13 -30.78 1.88
N LEU A 654 25.85 -31.11 1.69
CA LEU A 654 25.23 -32.27 2.34
C LEU A 654 25.79 -33.61 1.86
N ASP A 655 26.06 -33.78 0.57
CA ASP A 655 26.71 -34.98 0.03
C ASP A 655 28.12 -35.19 0.63
N ALA A 656 28.86 -34.09 0.83
CA ALA A 656 30.14 -34.12 1.52
C ALA A 656 29.98 -34.50 3.00
N ALA A 657 28.98 -33.95 3.70
CA ALA A 657 28.66 -34.31 5.07
C ALA A 657 28.28 -35.80 5.19
N GLN A 658 27.50 -36.32 4.25
CA GLN A 658 27.15 -37.74 4.16
C GLN A 658 28.40 -38.63 3.98
N THR A 659 29.35 -38.18 3.17
CA THR A 659 30.64 -38.87 3.01
C THR A 659 31.46 -38.83 4.31
N TYR A 660 31.47 -37.71 5.03
CA TYR A 660 32.17 -37.58 6.31
C TYR A 660 31.61 -38.53 7.38
N VAL A 661 30.29 -38.56 7.55
CA VAL A 661 29.66 -39.47 8.54
C VAL A 661 29.83 -40.94 8.15
N THR A 662 29.81 -41.25 6.85
CA THR A 662 30.07 -42.62 6.37
C THR A 662 31.50 -43.05 6.71
N GLN A 663 32.50 -42.20 6.45
CA GLN A 663 33.88 -42.50 6.79
C GLN A 663 34.10 -42.61 8.30
N ALA A 664 33.47 -41.74 9.10
CA ALA A 664 33.53 -41.81 10.55
C ALA A 664 32.94 -43.12 11.09
N GLN A 665 31.79 -43.56 10.55
CA GLN A 665 31.18 -44.84 10.90
C GLN A 665 32.06 -46.02 10.50
N ASN A 666 32.69 -45.99 9.32
CA ASN A 666 33.62 -47.05 8.89
C ASN A 666 34.81 -47.22 9.85
N ILE A 667 35.35 -46.12 10.37
CA ILE A 667 36.44 -46.16 11.37
C ILE A 667 35.95 -46.77 12.69
N LEU A 668 34.76 -46.36 13.15
CA LEU A 668 34.15 -46.89 14.39
C LEU A 668 33.83 -48.38 14.27
N ASP A 669 33.20 -48.79 13.17
CA ASP A 669 32.80 -50.18 12.93
C ASP A 669 34.03 -51.08 12.69
N GLY A 670 35.05 -50.57 11.98
CA GLY A 670 36.32 -51.26 11.75
C GLY A 670 37.18 -51.47 12.99
N SER A 671 36.95 -50.70 14.06
CA SER A 671 37.65 -50.79 15.34
C SER A 671 37.10 -51.87 16.29
N GLY A 672 36.17 -52.69 15.81
CA GLY A 672 35.82 -53.95 16.46
C GLY A 672 34.56 -53.93 17.33
N TYR A 673 33.57 -53.08 17.03
CA TYR A 673 32.23 -53.25 17.60
C TYR A 673 31.54 -54.47 16.95
N SER A 674 31.92 -55.67 17.40
CA SER A 674 31.06 -56.85 17.23
C SER A 674 29.89 -56.67 18.17
N ALA A 675 28.70 -56.38 17.63
CA ALA A 675 27.47 -56.51 18.39
C ALA A 675 27.44 -57.94 18.96
N LYS A 676 27.69 -58.10 20.25
CA LYS A 676 27.38 -59.35 20.94
C LYS A 676 25.86 -59.45 20.93
N ALA A 677 25.34 -60.26 20.02
CA ALA A 677 24.00 -60.79 20.10
C ALA A 677 23.85 -61.47 21.47
N ASN A 678 22.92 -60.97 22.28
CA ASN A 678 22.24 -61.70 23.35
C ASN A 678 20.77 -61.32 23.29
#